data_AF-A0AAJ0CKL6-F1
#
_entry.id   AF-A0AAJ0CKL6-F1
#
_cell.length_a   1.000
_cell.length_b   1.000
_cell.length_c   1.000
_cell.angle_alpha   90.00
_cell.angle_beta   90.00
_cell.angle_gamma   90.00
#
_symmetry.space_group_name_H-M   'P 1'
#
loop_
_entity.id
_entity.type
_entity.pdbx_description
1 polymer ?
#
loop_
_entity_poly.entity_id
_entity_poly.type
_entity_poly.pdbx_seq_one_letter_code
_entity_poly.pdbx_strand_id
1 'polypeptide(L)'
;MNGEKYGTLVEYNEAALMQREIARFPQAALILEAQKLLLHRLCIIVDAILNGVNSSKARGCERWEMRASEGFKHVGRAELWSSLANQPFSTPPRLNMSFIVSVASVRRQAIEDHLSELQLHPAYFRQHTNSIVECFMGESDSEIIRTAQCCVHWRNEVAAYRTWLMIEEKCLEVQSLILGTDTDVLDGNHSTKIWEEALAGLATVLQGCVTTYSRQLRTETSLCSNFDGYFEKKEQKASEFEPYRYRLPRWPMEKIYWADTLVCYLIHLGQITLGEGWQHFTPPNLFAAMDHLVLNNPKELRRIPSLTMSGSLSNLAAAVEIQFNIRQYAFKKRTYDYDTVRKVVFPLLSEDVAANQYKYWVPPLLDSCLDLLKNFYDKPAPSGPKNKVRLQEARRQREVIETFWLSMRNYMQKQSRYIGFSEKVVSKIDDTLSMSSKPEYCCVIEKEEAGFMSALQACLTDHNLSHYVESGVNNLKSTLDVQGGSNKTKSRRDDSALTLRNQDKEPIAVEQEQPQIPQKIVVPKRALSIFHLMFPTSPGERCRTIHWDEFVHAMNDAGFVAQSLGGSAVGFEQVGTADTDSKSISFHRPHPVPKIDPIMLRSSIARRLANRFGWHRDHFILAGNDNQTGAKKATE
;
A
#
# COMPACT_ATOMS: atom_id res chain seq x y z
N MET A 1 -34.91 13.63 0.87
CA MET A 1 -35.14 15.06 1.15
C MET A 1 -33.82 15.84 1.04
N ASN A 2 -33.57 16.44 -0.12
CA ASN A 2 -32.37 17.24 -0.45
C ASN A 2 -32.65 18.06 -1.72
N GLY A 3 -31.82 19.06 -2.03
CA GLY A 3 -32.05 19.98 -3.15
C GLY A 3 -33.13 21.03 -2.87
N GLU A 4 -33.55 21.75 -3.93
CA GLU A 4 -34.39 22.96 -3.85
C GLU A 4 -35.79 22.71 -3.25
N LYS A 5 -36.29 21.48 -3.32
CA LYS A 5 -37.59 21.06 -2.75
C LYS A 5 -37.50 20.66 -1.26
N TYR A 6 -36.45 21.09 -0.55
CA TYR A 6 -36.34 20.80 0.87
C TYR A 6 -37.41 21.56 1.69
N GLY A 7 -38.21 20.82 2.46
CA GLY A 7 -39.28 21.37 3.29
C GLY A 7 -40.59 21.67 2.55
N THR A 8 -40.69 21.45 1.23
CA THR A 8 -41.97 21.60 0.51
C THR A 8 -42.93 20.48 0.88
N LEU A 9 -44.23 20.80 1.03
CA LEU A 9 -45.27 19.79 1.10
C LEU A 9 -45.38 19.06 -0.25
N VAL A 10 -45.59 17.75 -0.18
CA VAL A 10 -45.68 16.82 -1.31
C VAL A 10 -46.75 15.77 -1.02
N GLU A 11 -47.36 15.21 -2.06
CA GLU A 11 -48.37 14.16 -1.90
C GLU A 11 -47.77 12.87 -1.32
N TYR A 12 -48.61 12.06 -0.67
CA TYR A 12 -48.17 10.80 -0.09
C TYR A 12 -47.86 9.78 -1.19
N ASN A 13 -46.59 9.38 -1.27
CA ASN A 13 -46.12 8.29 -2.12
C ASN A 13 -45.34 7.28 -1.26
N GLU A 14 -45.82 6.04 -1.19
CA GLU A 14 -45.25 5.01 -0.33
C GLU A 14 -43.85 4.58 -0.78
N ALA A 15 -43.60 4.46 -2.08
CA ALA A 15 -42.27 4.14 -2.61
C ALA A 15 -41.25 5.24 -2.29
N ALA A 16 -41.61 6.50 -2.52
CA ALA A 16 -40.76 7.65 -2.19
C ALA A 16 -40.51 7.79 -0.68
N LEU A 17 -41.46 7.36 0.16
CA LEU A 17 -41.31 7.32 1.61
C LEU A 17 -40.37 6.18 2.05
N MET A 18 -40.50 4.98 1.47
CA MET A 18 -39.58 3.86 1.72
C MET A 18 -38.14 4.20 1.28
N GLN A 19 -37.99 4.92 0.18
CA GLN A 19 -36.71 5.44 -0.35
C GLN A 19 -36.17 6.67 0.42
N ARG A 20 -36.94 7.20 1.40
CA ARG A 20 -36.61 8.41 2.20
C ARG A 20 -36.44 9.70 1.39
N GLU A 21 -37.02 9.75 0.20
CA GLU A 21 -37.04 10.96 -0.62
C GLU A 21 -37.98 11.99 0.00
N ILE A 22 -39.12 11.53 0.50
CA ILE A 22 -40.09 12.28 1.34
C ILE A 22 -40.07 11.75 2.78
N ALA A 23 -40.71 12.46 3.72
CA ALA A 23 -40.90 12.03 5.11
C ALA A 23 -42.33 12.28 5.59
N ARG A 24 -42.82 11.48 6.54
CA ARG A 24 -44.15 11.72 7.17
C ARG A 24 -44.07 12.98 8.04
N PHE A 25 -45.14 13.78 8.05
CA PHE A 25 -45.15 15.10 8.71
C PHE A 25 -44.57 15.14 10.15
N PRO A 26 -44.91 14.22 11.08
CA PRO A 26 -44.31 14.24 12.43
C PRO A 26 -42.79 14.00 12.44
N GLN A 27 -42.30 13.18 11.50
CA GLN A 27 -40.87 12.88 11.37
C GLN A 27 -40.12 14.05 10.70
N ALA A 28 -40.75 14.72 9.73
CA ALA A 28 -40.23 15.96 9.15
C ALA A 28 -40.15 17.09 10.19
N ALA A 29 -41.18 17.25 11.02
CA ALA A 29 -41.20 18.24 12.10
C ALA A 29 -40.04 18.05 13.09
N LEU A 30 -39.81 16.82 13.57
CA LEU A 30 -38.67 16.51 14.47
C LEU A 30 -37.31 16.76 13.81
N ILE A 31 -37.17 16.49 12.50
CA ILE A 31 -35.93 16.80 11.76
C ILE A 31 -35.70 18.31 11.69
N LEU A 32 -36.73 19.09 11.34
CA LEU A 32 -36.65 20.55 11.24
C LEU A 32 -36.41 21.21 12.61
N GLU A 33 -37.00 20.67 13.68
CA GLU A 33 -36.75 21.13 15.05
C GLU A 33 -35.32 20.85 15.51
N ALA A 34 -34.81 19.63 15.28
CA ALA A 34 -33.42 19.28 15.58
C ALA A 34 -32.42 20.13 14.77
N GLN A 35 -32.70 20.39 13.49
CA GLN A 35 -31.91 21.30 12.66
C GLN A 35 -31.96 22.74 13.18
N LYS A 36 -33.13 23.25 13.57
CA LYS A 36 -33.28 24.59 14.16
C LYS A 36 -32.46 24.74 15.44
N LEU A 37 -32.53 23.74 16.34
CA LEU A 37 -31.75 23.72 17.58
C LEU A 37 -30.24 23.69 17.31
N LEU A 38 -29.80 22.83 16.38
CA LEU A 38 -28.40 22.74 15.97
C LEU A 38 -27.90 24.05 15.35
N LEU A 39 -28.64 24.60 14.38
CA LEU A 39 -28.28 25.84 13.68
C LEU A 39 -28.24 27.03 14.64
N HIS A 40 -29.24 27.17 15.51
CA HIS A 40 -29.24 28.22 16.54
C HIS A 40 -28.06 28.11 17.50
N ARG A 41 -27.69 26.88 17.91
CA ARG A 41 -26.51 26.66 18.75
C ARG A 41 -25.20 26.95 18.00
N LEU A 42 -25.12 26.63 16.71
CA LEU A 42 -23.98 26.98 15.86
C LEU A 42 -23.85 28.50 15.68
N CYS A 43 -24.95 29.24 15.46
CA CYS A 43 -24.94 30.70 15.42
C CYS A 43 -24.37 31.28 16.72
N ILE A 44 -24.88 30.86 17.90
CA ILE A 44 -24.36 31.34 19.20
C ILE A 44 -22.85 31.08 19.36
N ILE A 45 -22.34 29.94 18.86
CA ILE A 45 -20.92 29.62 18.90
C ILE A 45 -20.13 30.53 17.93
N VAL A 46 -20.63 30.76 16.72
CA VAL A 46 -20.01 31.64 15.72
C VAL A 46 -20.02 33.10 16.19
N ASP A 47 -21.13 33.60 16.73
CA ASP A 47 -21.27 34.95 17.29
C ASP A 47 -20.30 35.17 18.47
N ALA A 48 -20.11 34.15 19.31
CA ALA A 48 -19.13 34.20 20.40
C ALA A 48 -17.67 34.19 19.90
N ILE A 49 -17.36 33.45 18.82
CA ILE A 49 -16.02 33.41 18.19
C ILE A 49 -15.73 34.71 17.44
N LEU A 50 -16.73 35.30 16.78
CA LEU A 50 -16.63 36.53 15.97
C LEU A 50 -16.92 37.81 16.79
N ASN A 51 -17.05 37.72 18.11
CA ASN A 51 -17.39 38.87 18.94
C ASN A 51 -16.34 39.99 18.80
N GLY A 52 -16.78 41.18 18.36
CA GLY A 52 -15.93 42.32 18.02
C GLY A 52 -15.39 42.35 16.57
N VAL A 53 -15.59 41.30 15.77
CA VAL A 53 -15.23 41.29 14.34
C VAL A 53 -16.31 42.04 13.54
N ASN A 54 -15.92 43.13 12.88
CA ASN A 54 -16.84 43.87 12.02
C ASN A 54 -17.07 43.12 10.69
N SER A 55 -18.22 42.45 10.56
CA SER A 55 -18.63 41.68 9.38
C SER A 55 -18.66 42.51 8.08
N SER A 56 -18.91 43.82 8.13
CA SER A 56 -18.84 44.70 6.95
C SER A 56 -17.41 44.99 6.45
N LYS A 57 -16.39 44.61 7.22
CA LYS A 57 -14.96 44.76 6.89
C LYS A 57 -14.20 43.43 6.86
N ALA A 58 -14.84 42.31 7.21
CA ALA A 58 -14.26 40.98 7.21
C ALA A 58 -14.04 40.48 5.76
N ARG A 59 -12.96 40.93 5.12
CA ARG A 59 -12.49 40.33 3.87
C ARG A 59 -11.98 38.92 4.15
N GLY A 60 -12.29 38.01 3.24
CA GLY A 60 -11.58 36.73 3.15
C GLY A 60 -10.08 37.00 3.04
N CYS A 61 -9.29 36.25 3.80
CA CYS A 61 -7.85 36.31 3.67
C CYS A 61 -7.49 35.48 2.44
N GLU A 62 -6.97 36.09 1.37
CA GLU A 62 -6.58 35.40 0.13
C GLU A 62 -5.64 34.20 0.43
N ARG A 63 -4.79 34.33 1.46
CA ARG A 63 -3.88 33.27 1.93
C ARG A 63 -4.61 32.13 2.69
N TRP A 64 -5.79 32.38 3.23
CA TRP A 64 -6.69 31.35 3.79
C TRP A 64 -7.48 30.67 2.68
N GLU A 65 -8.03 31.44 1.73
CA GLU A 65 -8.78 30.92 0.58
C GLU A 65 -7.89 30.04 -0.30
N MET A 66 -6.68 30.52 -0.63
CA MET A 66 -5.62 29.75 -1.29
C MET A 66 -5.32 28.43 -0.57
N ARG A 67 -5.18 28.44 0.76
CA ARG A 67 -4.97 27.23 1.58
C ARG A 67 -6.19 26.31 1.62
N ALA A 68 -7.40 26.84 1.54
CA ALA A 68 -8.62 26.04 1.47
C ALA A 68 -8.75 25.38 0.09
N SER A 69 -8.35 26.06 -1.00
CA SER A 69 -8.31 25.49 -2.35
C SER A 69 -7.13 24.53 -2.58
N GLU A 70 -5.97 24.75 -1.95
CA GLU A 70 -4.85 23.81 -1.92
C GLU A 70 -5.15 22.55 -1.09
N GLY A 71 -6.13 22.64 -0.18
CA GLY A 71 -6.40 21.64 0.85
C GLY A 71 -5.53 21.82 2.10
N PHE A 72 -6.11 21.47 3.25
CA PHE A 72 -5.40 21.53 4.53
C PHE A 72 -4.42 20.37 4.70
N LYS A 73 -3.37 20.60 5.50
CA LYS A 73 -2.32 19.62 5.82
C LYS A 73 -1.79 19.77 7.23
N HIS A 74 -1.22 18.69 7.78
CA HIS A 74 -0.55 18.74 9.08
C HIS A 74 0.71 19.61 9.03
N VAL A 75 1.00 20.31 10.12
CA VAL A 75 2.22 21.11 10.26
C VAL A 75 3.45 20.21 10.04
N GLY A 76 4.31 20.59 9.09
CA GLY A 76 5.51 19.84 8.74
C GLY A 76 5.32 18.70 7.72
N ARG A 77 4.10 18.43 7.23
CA ARG A 77 3.87 17.48 6.12
C ARG A 77 3.73 18.18 4.77
N ALA A 78 4.12 17.45 3.72
CA ALA A 78 3.86 17.82 2.33
C ALA A 78 2.44 17.43 1.88
N GLU A 79 1.95 16.29 2.38
CA GLU A 79 0.68 15.64 2.03
C GLU A 79 -0.55 16.38 2.60
N LEU A 80 -1.65 16.37 1.85
CA LEU A 80 -2.96 16.87 2.30
C LEU A 80 -3.59 15.95 3.36
N TRP A 81 -4.55 16.48 4.12
CA TRP A 81 -5.36 15.70 5.07
C TRP A 81 -6.16 14.60 4.36
N SER A 82 -6.31 13.46 5.05
CA SER A 82 -7.16 12.36 4.59
C SER A 82 -8.63 12.78 4.47
N SER A 83 -9.31 12.21 3.48
CA SER A 83 -10.76 12.29 3.25
C SER A 83 -11.59 11.40 4.18
N LEU A 84 -10.94 10.43 4.85
CA LEU A 84 -11.61 9.32 5.53
C LEU A 84 -12.57 9.78 6.64
N ALA A 85 -12.11 10.69 7.50
CA ALA A 85 -12.94 11.35 8.50
C ALA A 85 -13.48 12.66 7.94
N ASN A 86 -14.75 12.98 8.24
CA ASN A 86 -15.36 14.28 7.92
C ASN A 86 -14.46 15.40 8.43
N GLN A 87 -13.84 16.16 7.52
CA GLN A 87 -13.05 17.33 7.92
C GLN A 87 -14.02 18.38 8.48
N PRO A 88 -13.68 19.10 9.56
CA PRO A 88 -14.50 20.19 10.06
C PRO A 88 -14.82 21.18 8.93
N PHE A 89 -16.11 21.47 8.76
CA PHE A 89 -16.65 22.38 7.73
C PHE A 89 -16.52 21.92 6.25
N SER A 90 -16.19 20.65 5.97
CA SER A 90 -16.23 20.13 4.59
C SER A 90 -17.67 19.96 4.06
N THR A 91 -17.85 20.14 2.75
CA THR A 91 -19.10 19.77 2.07
C THR A 91 -19.38 18.26 2.19
N PRO A 92 -20.65 17.80 2.14
CA PRO A 92 -20.97 16.38 2.09
C PRO A 92 -20.25 15.67 0.92
N PRO A 93 -19.70 14.44 1.12
CA PRO A 93 -18.97 13.73 0.09
C PRO A 93 -19.87 13.39 -1.11
N ARG A 94 -19.49 13.90 -2.29
CA ARG A 94 -20.08 13.52 -3.58
C ARG A 94 -19.57 12.14 -3.98
N LEU A 95 -20.42 11.31 -4.58
CA LEU A 95 -19.99 10.02 -5.12
C LEU A 95 -18.93 10.24 -6.21
N ASN A 96 -17.72 9.76 -5.97
CA ASN A 96 -16.59 9.87 -6.89
C ASN A 96 -16.04 8.47 -7.19
N MET A 97 -16.46 7.90 -8.32
CA MET A 97 -16.08 6.53 -8.68
C MET A 97 -14.63 6.39 -9.13
N SER A 98 -14.01 7.40 -9.75
CA SER A 98 -12.58 7.34 -10.11
C SER A 98 -11.68 7.37 -8.86
N PHE A 99 -12.05 8.15 -7.84
CA PHE A 99 -11.41 8.08 -6.52
C PHE A 99 -11.55 6.68 -5.90
N ILE A 100 -12.76 6.12 -5.87
CA ILE A 100 -13.05 4.78 -5.33
C ILE A 100 -12.23 3.68 -6.05
N VAL A 101 -12.20 3.71 -7.39
CA VAL A 101 -11.37 2.80 -8.21
C VAL A 101 -9.89 2.99 -7.90
N SER A 102 -9.43 4.23 -7.72
CA SER A 102 -8.03 4.51 -7.36
C SER A 102 -7.66 3.93 -5.98
N VAL A 103 -8.50 4.07 -4.96
CA VAL A 103 -8.29 3.45 -3.64
C VAL A 103 -8.18 1.92 -3.76
N ALA A 104 -9.10 1.29 -4.48
CA ALA A 104 -9.09 -0.16 -4.69
C ALA A 104 -7.83 -0.62 -5.46
N SER A 105 -7.47 0.10 -6.53
CA SER A 105 -6.31 -0.23 -7.36
C SER A 105 -4.98 -0.04 -6.62
N VAL A 106 -4.83 1.06 -5.86
CA VAL A 106 -3.63 1.28 -5.01
C VAL A 106 -3.48 0.18 -3.99
N ARG A 107 -4.58 -0.22 -3.31
CA ARG A 107 -4.52 -1.26 -2.28
C ARG A 107 -4.24 -2.63 -2.89
N ARG A 108 -4.81 -2.95 -4.06
CA ARG A 108 -4.46 -4.15 -4.84
C ARG A 108 -2.99 -4.16 -5.24
N GLN A 109 -2.50 -3.10 -5.89
CA GLN A 109 -1.12 -3.00 -6.39
C GLN A 109 -0.09 -3.08 -5.25
N ALA A 110 -0.39 -2.53 -4.07
CA ALA A 110 0.48 -2.66 -2.90
C ALA A 110 0.62 -4.10 -2.39
N ILE A 111 -0.41 -4.94 -2.57
CA ILE A 111 -0.35 -6.37 -2.23
C ILE A 111 0.31 -7.16 -3.38
N GLU A 112 0.06 -6.80 -4.65
CA GLU A 112 0.75 -7.38 -5.82
C GLU A 112 2.28 -7.19 -5.74
N ASP A 113 2.72 -5.98 -5.37
CA ASP A 113 4.13 -5.70 -5.05
C ASP A 113 4.61 -6.55 -3.87
N HIS A 114 3.94 -6.54 -2.71
CA HIS A 114 4.35 -7.31 -1.53
C HIS A 114 4.49 -8.82 -1.80
N LEU A 115 3.50 -9.43 -2.47
CA LEU A 115 3.55 -10.84 -2.87
C LEU A 115 4.67 -11.12 -3.88
N SER A 116 5.01 -10.15 -4.74
CA SER A 116 6.20 -10.23 -5.58
C SER A 116 7.47 -10.25 -4.73
N GLU A 117 7.63 -9.33 -3.77
CA GLU A 117 8.83 -9.26 -2.93
C GLU A 117 9.09 -10.57 -2.16
N LEU A 118 8.04 -11.24 -1.67
CA LEU A 118 8.14 -12.55 -1.00
C LEU A 118 8.59 -13.70 -1.94
N GLN A 119 8.29 -13.61 -3.24
CA GLN A 119 8.75 -14.58 -4.26
C GLN A 119 10.18 -14.27 -4.73
N LEU A 120 10.48 -12.99 -4.98
CA LEU A 120 11.68 -12.54 -5.68
C LEU A 120 12.90 -12.31 -4.74
N HIS A 121 12.66 -12.07 -3.45
CA HIS A 121 13.72 -11.69 -2.50
C HIS A 121 13.70 -12.54 -1.22
N PRO A 122 14.49 -13.64 -1.17
CA PRO A 122 14.60 -14.50 0.02
C PRO A 122 15.00 -13.76 1.31
N ALA A 123 15.71 -12.64 1.21
CA ALA A 123 16.01 -11.78 2.37
C ALA A 123 14.74 -11.11 2.93
N TYR A 124 13.86 -10.60 2.06
CA TYR A 124 12.61 -9.97 2.44
C TYR A 124 11.62 -10.99 3.00
N PHE A 125 11.46 -12.16 2.35
CA PHE A 125 10.60 -13.23 2.86
C PHE A 125 11.05 -13.68 4.27
N ARG A 126 12.36 -13.87 4.48
CA ARG A 126 12.91 -14.19 5.81
C ARG A 126 12.58 -13.13 6.85
N GLN A 127 12.75 -11.85 6.53
CA GLN A 127 12.47 -10.72 7.44
C GLN A 127 10.97 -10.62 7.78
N HIS A 128 10.10 -10.85 6.81
CA HIS A 128 8.65 -10.89 7.02
C HIS A 128 8.23 -12.10 7.87
N THR A 129 8.74 -13.30 7.61
CA THR A 129 8.52 -14.48 8.47
C THR A 129 9.02 -14.24 9.90
N ASN A 130 10.18 -13.58 10.07
CA ASN A 130 10.69 -13.18 11.39
C ASN A 130 9.69 -12.27 12.12
N SER A 131 9.11 -11.29 11.41
CA SER A 131 8.06 -10.42 11.96
C SER A 131 6.72 -11.10 12.21
N ILE A 132 6.44 -12.28 11.65
CA ILE A 132 5.31 -13.12 12.09
C ILE A 132 5.68 -13.84 13.38
N VAL A 133 6.84 -14.49 13.40
CA VAL A 133 7.28 -15.35 14.52
C VAL A 133 7.49 -14.55 15.81
N GLU A 134 8.20 -13.43 15.78
CA GLU A 134 8.44 -12.57 16.95
C GLU A 134 7.17 -11.90 17.50
N CYS A 135 6.17 -11.68 16.62
CA CYS A 135 4.98 -10.92 16.97
C CYS A 135 3.85 -11.78 17.52
N PHE A 136 3.66 -13.02 17.05
CA PHE A 136 2.45 -13.80 17.37
C PHE A 136 2.70 -15.16 18.06
N MET A 137 3.95 -15.62 18.12
CA MET A 137 4.31 -16.89 18.75
C MET A 137 4.79 -16.69 20.19
N GLY A 138 4.44 -17.61 21.09
CA GLY A 138 5.09 -17.75 22.40
C GLY A 138 6.29 -18.69 22.36
N GLU A 139 7.26 -18.50 23.25
CA GLU A 139 8.43 -19.38 23.42
C GLU A 139 8.06 -20.85 23.71
N SER A 140 6.84 -21.08 24.23
CA SER A 140 6.28 -22.40 24.54
C SER A 140 5.46 -23.03 23.41
N ASP A 141 5.28 -22.37 22.27
CA ASP A 141 4.42 -22.87 21.20
C ASP A 141 5.07 -24.01 20.43
N SER A 142 4.30 -25.08 20.18
CA SER A 142 4.79 -26.23 19.45
C SER A 142 5.01 -25.92 17.97
N GLU A 143 5.91 -26.65 17.33
CA GLU A 143 6.19 -26.52 15.89
C GLU A 143 4.92 -26.58 15.01
N ILE A 144 3.94 -27.40 15.41
CA ILE A 144 2.65 -27.53 14.73
C ILE A 144 1.84 -26.24 14.83
N ILE A 145 1.80 -25.60 16.01
CA ILE A 145 1.13 -24.31 16.23
C ILE A 145 1.86 -23.22 15.42
N ARG A 146 3.18 -23.15 15.52
CA ARG A 146 4.05 -22.22 14.79
C ARG A 146 3.79 -22.28 13.28
N THR A 147 3.79 -23.49 12.72
CA THR A 147 3.56 -23.72 11.29
C THR A 147 2.13 -23.36 10.87
N ALA A 148 1.12 -23.73 11.68
CA ALA A 148 -0.27 -23.41 11.40
C ALA A 148 -0.55 -21.91 11.41
N GLN A 149 0.01 -21.16 12.37
CA GLN A 149 -0.14 -19.71 12.44
C GLN A 149 0.53 -19.02 11.24
N CYS A 150 1.79 -19.34 10.91
CA CYS A 150 2.45 -18.79 9.71
C CYS A 150 1.66 -19.07 8.42
N CYS A 151 1.15 -20.31 8.27
CA CYS A 151 0.29 -20.71 7.15
C CYS A 151 -0.99 -19.85 7.05
N VAL A 152 -1.59 -19.46 8.18
CA VAL A 152 -2.75 -18.57 8.21
C VAL A 152 -2.40 -17.14 7.76
N HIS A 153 -1.28 -16.57 8.21
CA HIS A 153 -0.87 -15.22 7.79
C HIS A 153 -0.65 -15.12 6.27
N TRP A 154 0.17 -16.00 5.68
CA TRP A 154 0.44 -15.98 4.24
C TRP A 154 -0.81 -16.28 3.40
N ARG A 155 -1.70 -17.15 3.88
CA ARG A 155 -3.01 -17.37 3.25
C ARG A 155 -3.86 -16.09 3.26
N ASN A 156 -3.85 -15.34 4.35
CA ASN A 156 -4.67 -14.12 4.49
C ASN A 156 -4.15 -12.97 3.62
N GLU A 157 -2.84 -12.84 3.43
CA GLU A 157 -2.24 -11.88 2.50
C GLU A 157 -2.64 -12.16 1.04
N VAL A 158 -2.54 -13.42 0.61
CA VAL A 158 -2.94 -13.83 -0.74
C VAL A 158 -4.47 -13.80 -0.93
N ALA A 159 -5.25 -14.12 0.11
CA ALA A 159 -6.70 -13.95 0.09
C ALA A 159 -7.12 -12.46 0.05
N ALA A 160 -6.36 -11.58 0.69
CA ALA A 160 -6.56 -10.13 0.60
C ALA A 160 -6.30 -9.63 -0.83
N TYR A 161 -5.27 -10.14 -1.53
CA TYR A 161 -5.04 -9.82 -2.95
C TYR A 161 -6.24 -10.18 -3.83
N ARG A 162 -6.76 -11.41 -3.72
CA ARG A 162 -7.98 -11.85 -4.42
C ARG A 162 -9.19 -10.96 -4.09
N THR A 163 -9.32 -10.56 -2.83
CA THR A 163 -10.41 -9.69 -2.39
C THR A 163 -10.30 -8.30 -3.03
N TRP A 164 -9.11 -7.71 -3.07
CA TRP A 164 -8.88 -6.41 -3.70
C TRP A 164 -8.97 -6.41 -5.23
N LEU A 165 -8.60 -7.52 -5.91
CA LEU A 165 -8.93 -7.75 -7.32
C LEU A 165 -10.44 -7.63 -7.58
N MET A 166 -11.25 -8.34 -6.79
CA MET A 166 -12.70 -8.36 -6.98
C MET A 166 -13.38 -7.04 -6.56
N ILE A 167 -12.85 -6.33 -5.55
CA ILE A 167 -13.29 -4.96 -5.24
C ILE A 167 -12.98 -4.02 -6.41
N GLU A 168 -11.77 -4.03 -6.97
CA GLU A 168 -11.40 -3.19 -8.13
C GLU A 168 -12.31 -3.48 -9.34
N GLU A 169 -12.53 -4.76 -9.69
CA GLU A 169 -13.45 -5.12 -10.78
C GLU A 169 -14.89 -4.63 -10.53
N LYS A 170 -15.42 -4.73 -9.30
CA LYS A 170 -16.75 -4.21 -8.97
C LYS A 170 -16.81 -2.69 -8.90
N CYS A 171 -15.74 -2.01 -8.53
CA CYS A 171 -15.66 -0.55 -8.63
C CYS A 171 -15.66 -0.08 -10.09
N LEU A 172 -14.95 -0.79 -10.98
CA LEU A 172 -14.94 -0.52 -12.42
C LEU A 172 -16.30 -0.81 -13.09
N GLU A 173 -16.98 -1.89 -12.70
CA GLU A 173 -18.34 -2.23 -13.14
C GLU A 173 -19.36 -1.13 -12.76
N VAL A 174 -19.31 -0.64 -11.51
CA VAL A 174 -20.16 0.48 -11.07
C VAL A 174 -19.79 1.78 -11.80
N GLN A 175 -18.50 2.03 -12.04
CA GLN A 175 -18.05 3.22 -12.77
C GLN A 175 -18.54 3.21 -14.24
N SER A 176 -18.43 2.08 -14.95
CA SER A 176 -18.87 1.99 -16.34
C SER A 176 -20.38 2.10 -16.50
N LEU A 177 -21.17 1.59 -15.54
CA LEU A 177 -22.62 1.80 -15.49
C LEU A 177 -23.00 3.27 -15.25
N ILE A 178 -22.27 3.98 -14.38
CA ILE A 178 -22.52 5.41 -14.11
C ILE A 178 -22.08 6.30 -15.29
N LEU A 179 -21.00 5.97 -16.00
CA LEU A 179 -20.57 6.70 -17.19
C LEU A 179 -21.41 6.37 -18.44
N GLY A 180 -21.92 5.14 -18.55
CA GLY A 180 -22.71 4.66 -19.69
C GLY A 180 -24.21 4.94 -19.61
N THR A 181 -24.69 5.71 -18.62
CA THR A 181 -26.13 6.01 -18.45
C THR A 181 -26.59 7.33 -19.08
N ASP A 182 -25.74 7.99 -19.88
CA ASP A 182 -26.00 9.30 -20.48
C ASP A 182 -25.71 9.35 -22.00
N THR A 183 -26.64 8.79 -22.80
CA THR A 183 -26.86 9.20 -24.20
C THR A 183 -28.30 8.93 -24.67
N ASP A 184 -28.89 7.78 -24.35
CA ASP A 184 -30.23 7.38 -24.83
C ASP A 184 -31.01 6.53 -23.82
N VAL A 185 -32.19 7.02 -23.41
CA VAL A 185 -33.46 6.30 -23.10
C VAL A 185 -34.39 7.28 -22.38
N LEU A 186 -35.58 7.54 -22.94
CA LEU A 186 -36.57 8.49 -22.42
C LEU A 186 -37.40 7.98 -21.23
N ASP A 187 -37.03 6.83 -20.63
CA ASP A 187 -37.66 6.24 -19.45
C ASP A 187 -36.71 6.28 -18.23
N GLY A 188 -36.65 7.43 -17.55
CA GLY A 188 -35.75 7.69 -16.40
C GLY A 188 -35.91 6.79 -15.16
N ASN A 189 -36.85 5.83 -15.20
CA ASN A 189 -37.08 4.82 -14.16
C ASN A 189 -36.28 3.51 -14.34
N HIS A 190 -35.54 3.32 -15.45
CA HIS A 190 -34.79 2.09 -15.70
C HIS A 190 -33.26 2.26 -15.63
N SER A 191 -32.68 3.26 -16.28
CA SER A 191 -31.23 3.55 -16.21
C SER A 191 -30.76 3.77 -14.77
N THR A 192 -31.47 4.62 -14.02
CA THR A 192 -31.24 4.92 -12.60
C THR A 192 -31.24 3.67 -11.71
N LYS A 193 -32.05 2.67 -12.05
CA LYS A 193 -32.26 1.49 -11.21
C LYS A 193 -31.03 0.56 -11.18
N ILE A 194 -30.33 0.44 -12.30
CA ILE A 194 -29.27 -0.55 -12.54
C ILE A 194 -27.99 -0.19 -11.78
N TRP A 195 -27.50 1.04 -11.90
CA TRP A 195 -26.29 1.46 -11.18
C TRP A 195 -26.51 1.53 -9.67
N GLU A 196 -27.71 1.89 -9.20
CA GLU A 196 -28.09 1.80 -7.78
C GLU A 196 -28.01 0.34 -7.27
N GLU A 197 -28.41 -0.64 -8.07
CA GLU A 197 -28.33 -2.07 -7.72
C GLU A 197 -26.88 -2.57 -7.70
N ALA A 198 -26.05 -2.19 -8.68
CA ALA A 198 -24.62 -2.50 -8.68
C ALA A 198 -23.88 -1.86 -7.50
N LEU A 199 -24.21 -0.61 -7.15
CA LEU A 199 -23.64 0.12 -6.00
C LEU A 199 -24.07 -0.48 -4.66
N ALA A 200 -25.32 -0.94 -4.54
CA ALA A 200 -25.78 -1.71 -3.37
C ALA A 200 -25.06 -3.06 -3.26
N GLY A 201 -24.81 -3.73 -4.39
CA GLY A 201 -23.96 -4.93 -4.46
C GLY A 201 -22.55 -4.67 -3.91
N LEU A 202 -21.87 -3.64 -4.42
CA LEU A 202 -20.54 -3.22 -3.96
C LEU A 202 -20.52 -2.88 -2.45
N ALA A 203 -21.53 -2.16 -1.95
CA ALA A 203 -21.64 -1.87 -0.52
C ALA A 203 -21.82 -3.12 0.35
N THR A 204 -22.54 -4.12 -0.15
CA THR A 204 -22.76 -5.41 0.53
C THR A 204 -21.47 -6.24 0.55
N VAL A 205 -20.71 -6.25 -0.56
CA VAL A 205 -19.36 -6.85 -0.65
C VAL A 205 -18.40 -6.23 0.36
N LEU A 206 -18.32 -4.89 0.40
CA LEU A 206 -17.44 -4.17 1.30
C LEU A 206 -17.80 -4.40 2.77
N GLN A 207 -19.09 -4.55 3.12
CA GLN A 207 -19.49 -4.95 4.47
C GLN A 207 -18.97 -6.35 4.83
N GLY A 208 -18.89 -7.27 3.85
CA GLY A 208 -18.19 -8.54 4.00
C GLY A 208 -16.70 -8.34 4.30
N CYS A 209 -16.00 -7.61 3.44
CA CYS A 209 -14.56 -7.35 3.57
C CYS A 209 -14.19 -6.66 4.90
N VAL A 210 -14.94 -5.64 5.33
CA VAL A 210 -14.76 -4.94 6.61
C VAL A 210 -14.92 -5.91 7.78
N THR A 211 -15.89 -6.83 7.73
CA THR A 211 -16.07 -7.88 8.76
C THR A 211 -14.85 -8.79 8.83
N THR A 212 -14.35 -9.26 7.69
CA THR A 212 -13.20 -10.19 7.63
C THR A 212 -11.90 -9.52 8.08
N TYR A 213 -11.61 -8.29 7.63
CA TYR A 213 -10.44 -7.54 8.09
C TYR A 213 -10.53 -7.11 9.56
N SER A 214 -11.73 -6.79 10.08
CA SER A 214 -11.99 -6.57 11.50
C SER A 214 -11.68 -7.84 12.32
N ARG A 215 -12.16 -9.02 11.89
CA ARG A 215 -11.86 -10.31 12.56
C ARG A 215 -10.37 -10.64 12.54
N GLN A 216 -9.68 -10.42 11.41
CA GLN A 216 -8.23 -10.61 11.31
C GLN A 216 -7.48 -9.70 12.28
N LEU A 217 -7.76 -8.40 12.27
CA LEU A 217 -7.12 -7.43 13.16
C LEU A 217 -7.36 -7.74 14.64
N ARG A 218 -8.55 -8.23 15.01
CA ARG A 218 -8.87 -8.68 16.38
C ARG A 218 -7.95 -9.84 16.81
N THR A 219 -7.82 -10.86 15.96
CA THR A 219 -6.95 -12.01 16.20
C THR A 219 -5.50 -11.55 16.39
N GLU A 220 -4.97 -10.81 15.41
CA GLU A 220 -3.60 -10.28 15.43
C GLU A 220 -3.32 -9.42 16.67
N THR A 221 -4.21 -8.48 17.01
CA THR A 221 -4.05 -7.63 18.20
C THR A 221 -4.04 -8.47 19.48
N SER A 222 -4.88 -9.50 19.56
CA SER A 222 -5.01 -10.34 20.76
C SER A 222 -3.87 -11.34 20.97
N LEU A 223 -3.15 -11.70 19.89
CA LEU A 223 -1.98 -12.59 19.93
C LEU A 223 -0.65 -11.82 19.94
N CYS A 224 -0.67 -10.51 19.64
CA CYS A 224 0.57 -9.74 19.52
C CYS A 224 1.32 -9.64 20.86
N SER A 225 2.60 -10.06 20.86
CA SER A 225 3.51 -10.01 22.01
C SER A 225 3.64 -8.59 22.62
N ASN A 226 3.52 -7.54 21.81
CA ASN A 226 3.50 -6.14 22.25
C ASN A 226 2.26 -5.75 23.09
N PHE A 227 1.22 -6.60 23.11
CA PHE A 227 -0.07 -6.34 23.74
C PHE A 227 -0.57 -7.45 24.69
N ASP A 228 0.12 -8.59 24.84
CA ASP A 228 -0.35 -9.74 25.67
C ASP A 228 -0.79 -9.34 27.10
N GLY A 229 -0.15 -8.34 27.70
CA GLY A 229 -0.51 -7.78 29.00
C GLY A 229 -2.02 -7.48 29.17
N TYR A 230 -2.73 -7.18 28.08
CA TYR A 230 -4.15 -6.85 28.07
C TYR A 230 -5.09 -8.03 27.73
N PHE A 231 -4.59 -9.21 27.35
CA PHE A 231 -5.41 -10.30 26.78
C PHE A 231 -5.30 -11.62 27.54
N GLU A 232 -6.43 -12.30 27.81
CA GLU A 232 -6.49 -13.57 28.56
C GLU A 232 -5.54 -14.63 27.97
N LYS A 233 -4.77 -15.31 28.83
CA LYS A 233 -3.91 -16.44 28.36
C LYS A 233 -4.71 -17.64 27.83
N LYS A 234 -6.03 -17.64 27.96
CA LYS A 234 -6.92 -18.66 27.39
C LYS A 234 -7.32 -18.24 25.98
N GLU A 235 -6.86 -19.01 25.01
CA GLU A 235 -7.30 -18.88 23.62
C GLU A 235 -8.72 -19.41 23.45
N GLN A 236 -9.57 -18.59 22.82
CA GLN A 236 -10.90 -18.98 22.36
C GLN A 236 -10.86 -19.28 20.87
N LYS A 237 -11.52 -20.36 20.45
CA LYS A 237 -11.85 -20.55 19.03
C LYS A 237 -12.94 -19.56 18.62
N ALA A 238 -12.90 -19.08 17.40
CA ALA A 238 -13.99 -18.28 16.83
C ALA A 238 -15.21 -19.12 16.40
N SER A 239 -15.03 -20.38 15.98
CA SER A 239 -16.12 -21.36 15.77
C SER A 239 -15.63 -22.79 16.07
N GLU A 240 -16.50 -23.81 16.00
CA GLU A 240 -16.08 -25.21 16.16
C GLU A 240 -15.12 -25.67 15.04
N PHE A 241 -15.32 -25.12 13.82
CA PHE A 241 -14.64 -25.49 12.58
C PHE A 241 -13.43 -24.60 12.25
N GLU A 242 -13.31 -23.42 12.86
CA GLU A 242 -12.20 -22.49 12.62
C GLU A 242 -10.95 -22.82 13.46
N PRO A 243 -9.73 -22.72 12.87
CA PRO A 243 -8.48 -22.75 13.61
C PRO A 243 -8.13 -21.40 14.26
N TYR A 244 -8.88 -20.33 13.97
CA TYR A 244 -8.63 -19.00 14.51
C TYR A 244 -8.81 -18.97 16.01
N ARG A 245 -7.67 -18.83 16.70
CA ARG A 245 -7.59 -18.59 18.13
C ARG A 245 -7.40 -17.10 18.38
N TYR A 246 -8.20 -16.55 19.29
CA TYR A 246 -8.04 -15.17 19.75
C TYR A 246 -8.19 -15.13 21.27
N ARG A 247 -7.67 -14.08 21.89
CA ARG A 247 -7.68 -13.89 23.35
C ARG A 247 -8.65 -12.76 23.71
N LEU A 248 -9.44 -12.89 24.77
CA LEU A 248 -10.35 -11.83 25.22
C LEU A 248 -9.61 -10.73 26.01
N PRO A 249 -10.07 -9.48 25.99
CA PRO A 249 -9.49 -8.43 26.84
C PRO A 249 -9.69 -8.75 28.34
N ARG A 250 -8.62 -8.67 29.13
CA ARG A 250 -8.61 -8.95 30.59
C ARG A 250 -9.43 -7.95 31.41
N TRP A 251 -9.73 -6.76 30.86
CA TRP A 251 -10.34 -5.63 31.56
C TRP A 251 -11.43 -4.94 30.71
N PRO A 252 -12.39 -4.23 31.33
CA PRO A 252 -13.34 -3.37 30.62
C PRO A 252 -12.65 -2.30 29.76
N MET A 253 -13.28 -1.92 28.64
CA MET A 253 -12.68 -0.99 27.66
C MET A 253 -12.27 0.35 28.27
N GLU A 254 -13.03 0.90 29.23
CA GLU A 254 -12.67 2.12 29.95
C GLU A 254 -11.31 2.01 30.65
N LYS A 255 -11.06 0.90 31.37
CA LYS A 255 -9.77 0.67 32.03
C LYS A 255 -8.64 0.47 31.02
N ILE A 256 -8.92 -0.12 29.86
CA ILE A 256 -7.92 -0.25 28.78
C ILE A 256 -7.64 1.12 28.14
N TYR A 257 -8.65 1.95 27.90
CA TYR A 257 -8.49 3.30 27.32
C TYR A 257 -7.54 4.19 28.15
N TRP A 258 -7.70 4.19 29.47
CA TRP A 258 -6.86 4.96 30.39
C TRP A 258 -5.47 4.37 30.63
N ALA A 259 -5.28 3.05 30.44
CA ALA A 259 -3.98 2.41 30.52
C ALA A 259 -3.19 2.49 29.20
N ASP A 260 -3.90 2.34 28.07
CA ASP A 260 -3.33 2.09 26.75
C ASP A 260 -4.33 2.44 25.63
N THR A 261 -4.37 3.71 25.26
CA THR A 261 -5.28 4.23 24.24
C THR A 261 -5.07 3.56 22.87
N LEU A 262 -3.83 3.15 22.54
CA LEU A 262 -3.54 2.41 21.30
C LEU A 262 -4.25 1.06 21.29
N VAL A 263 -4.07 0.25 22.35
CA VAL A 263 -4.69 -1.08 22.44
C VAL A 263 -6.22 -0.96 22.45
N CYS A 264 -6.77 0.06 23.11
CA CYS A 264 -8.20 0.36 23.06
C CYS A 264 -8.70 0.60 21.62
N TYR A 265 -8.01 1.42 20.83
CA TYR A 265 -8.38 1.67 19.42
C TYR A 265 -8.25 0.40 18.55
N LEU A 266 -7.19 -0.40 18.73
CA LEU A 266 -7.01 -1.65 17.99
C LEU A 266 -8.10 -2.68 18.32
N ILE A 267 -8.52 -2.78 19.59
CA ILE A 267 -9.65 -3.64 20.00
C ILE A 267 -10.95 -3.16 19.34
N HIS A 268 -11.27 -1.86 19.39
CA HIS A 268 -12.47 -1.33 18.75
C HIS A 268 -12.48 -1.51 17.22
N LEU A 269 -11.34 -1.29 16.55
CA LEU A 269 -11.18 -1.58 15.12
C LEU A 269 -11.31 -3.08 14.80
N GLY A 270 -10.93 -3.96 15.73
CA GLY A 270 -11.16 -5.41 15.63
C GLY A 270 -12.62 -5.85 15.87
N GLN A 271 -13.49 -4.98 16.39
CA GLN A 271 -14.85 -5.31 16.82
C GLN A 271 -15.97 -4.58 16.08
N ILE A 272 -15.66 -3.84 15.00
CA ILE A 272 -16.57 -2.96 14.26
C ILE A 272 -17.93 -3.61 13.94
N THR A 273 -17.92 -4.91 13.63
CA THR A 273 -19.07 -5.64 13.08
C THR A 273 -19.74 -6.59 14.08
N LEU A 274 -19.51 -6.44 15.39
CA LEU A 274 -20.05 -7.33 16.45
C LEU A 274 -21.38 -6.85 17.08
N GLY A 275 -22.14 -6.01 16.36
CA GLY A 275 -23.51 -5.63 16.72
C GLY A 275 -23.66 -4.23 17.32
N GLU A 276 -24.92 -3.81 17.45
CA GLU A 276 -25.31 -2.40 17.71
C GLU A 276 -24.92 -1.85 19.10
N GLY A 277 -24.45 -2.69 20.01
CA GLY A 277 -24.08 -2.30 21.38
C GLY A 277 -22.67 -1.69 21.55
N TRP A 278 -21.75 -1.85 20.59
CA TRP A 278 -20.33 -1.48 20.76
C TRP A 278 -19.88 -0.26 19.93
N GLN A 279 -20.73 0.29 19.08
CA GLN A 279 -20.39 1.35 18.12
C GLN A 279 -20.46 2.78 18.72
N HIS A 280 -19.77 3.02 19.83
CA HIS A 280 -19.61 4.39 20.38
C HIS A 280 -18.80 5.32 19.47
N PHE A 281 -17.96 4.76 18.60
CA PHE A 281 -17.14 5.50 17.64
C PHE A 281 -17.32 4.92 16.23
N THR A 282 -17.33 5.79 15.22
CA THR A 282 -17.30 5.36 13.82
C THR A 282 -15.88 4.90 13.45
N PRO A 283 -15.71 3.91 12.55
CA PRO A 283 -14.38 3.46 12.15
C PRO A 283 -13.46 4.57 11.59
N PRO A 284 -13.94 5.53 10.78
CA PRO A 284 -13.13 6.69 10.38
C PRO A 284 -12.60 7.53 11.55
N ASN A 285 -13.41 7.74 12.60
CA ASN A 285 -12.98 8.49 13.78
C ASN A 285 -11.92 7.72 14.57
N LEU A 286 -12.02 6.38 14.64
CA LEU A 286 -11.00 5.52 15.26
C LEU A 286 -9.68 5.56 14.48
N PHE A 287 -9.72 5.49 13.15
CA PHE A 287 -8.51 5.64 12.32
C PHE A 287 -7.88 7.02 12.49
N ALA A 288 -8.65 8.11 12.42
CA ALA A 288 -8.13 9.47 12.62
C ALA A 288 -7.54 9.68 14.03
N ALA A 289 -8.16 9.11 15.08
CA ALA A 289 -7.64 9.17 16.45
C ALA A 289 -6.36 8.33 16.62
N MET A 290 -6.28 7.16 16.00
CA MET A 290 -5.08 6.30 16.00
C MET A 290 -3.93 6.97 15.24
N ASP A 291 -4.18 7.53 14.05
CA ASP A 291 -3.18 8.28 13.28
C ASP A 291 -2.68 9.49 14.09
N HIS A 292 -3.57 10.25 14.74
CA HIS A 292 -3.19 11.36 15.61
C HIS A 292 -2.33 10.91 16.81
N LEU A 293 -2.66 9.79 17.47
CA LEU A 293 -1.87 9.22 18.55
C LEU A 293 -0.47 8.80 18.07
N VAL A 294 -0.40 8.08 16.96
CA VAL A 294 0.84 7.56 16.36
C VAL A 294 1.74 8.69 15.82
N LEU A 295 1.16 9.73 15.23
CA LEU A 295 1.89 10.91 14.74
C LEU A 295 2.55 11.69 15.88
N ASN A 296 1.85 11.88 17.00
CA ASN A 296 2.36 12.62 18.15
C ASN A 296 3.26 11.78 19.06
N ASN A 297 3.15 10.45 19.03
CA ASN A 297 3.99 9.55 19.83
C ASN A 297 4.65 8.43 18.98
N PRO A 298 5.86 8.67 18.44
CA PRO A 298 6.66 7.67 17.72
C PRO A 298 7.20 6.49 18.56
N LYS A 299 6.73 6.30 19.80
CA LYS A 299 6.89 5.04 20.57
C LYS A 299 5.72 4.10 20.33
N GLU A 300 4.47 4.58 20.38
CA GLU A 300 3.28 3.78 20.03
C GLU A 300 3.42 3.15 18.65
N LEU A 301 3.96 3.93 17.72
CA LEU A 301 4.30 3.54 16.37
C LEU A 301 5.12 2.24 16.27
N ARG A 302 6.00 1.96 17.24
CA ARG A 302 6.90 0.78 17.24
C ARG A 302 6.22 -0.48 17.78
N ARG A 303 5.07 -0.33 18.45
CA ARG A 303 4.30 -1.42 19.06
C ARG A 303 3.41 -2.13 18.03
N ILE A 304 3.19 -1.51 16.87
CA ILE A 304 2.46 -2.09 15.74
C ILE A 304 3.46 -2.72 14.77
N PRO A 305 3.42 -4.04 14.55
CA PRO A 305 4.30 -4.74 13.60
C PRO A 305 4.20 -4.21 12.17
N SER A 306 5.32 -3.69 11.65
CA SER A 306 5.38 -3.01 10.33
C SER A 306 5.22 -3.94 9.12
N LEU A 307 5.56 -5.23 9.24
CA LEU A 307 5.50 -6.21 8.15
C LEU A 307 4.30 -7.17 8.22
N THR A 308 3.41 -7.02 9.21
CA THR A 308 2.23 -7.90 9.40
C THR A 308 0.97 -7.10 9.70
N MET A 309 0.67 -6.73 10.97
CA MET A 309 -0.55 -6.02 11.38
C MET A 309 -0.87 -4.76 10.57
N SER A 310 0.19 -4.10 10.09
CA SER A 310 0.12 -2.92 9.24
C SER A 310 -0.63 -3.17 7.93
N GLY A 311 -0.51 -4.36 7.33
CA GLY A 311 -1.26 -4.76 6.15
C GLY A 311 -2.76 -4.91 6.45
N SER A 312 -3.10 -5.50 7.59
CA SER A 312 -4.48 -5.68 8.07
C SER A 312 -5.17 -4.35 8.38
N LEU A 313 -4.47 -3.44 9.07
CA LEU A 313 -4.94 -2.06 9.29
C LEU A 313 -5.17 -1.33 7.96
N SER A 314 -4.25 -1.47 7.00
CA SER A 314 -4.37 -0.87 5.66
C SER A 314 -5.56 -1.41 4.86
N ASN A 315 -5.77 -2.73 4.90
CA ASN A 315 -6.92 -3.40 4.28
C ASN A 315 -8.24 -2.91 4.88
N LEU A 316 -8.31 -2.82 6.21
CA LEU A 316 -9.51 -2.36 6.92
C LEU A 316 -9.80 -0.87 6.64
N ALA A 317 -8.77 -0.01 6.67
CA ALA A 317 -8.91 1.42 6.39
C ALA A 317 -9.45 1.69 4.98
N ALA A 318 -8.85 1.09 3.95
CA ALA A 318 -9.29 1.26 2.57
C ALA A 318 -10.70 0.72 2.33
N ALA A 319 -11.07 -0.41 2.94
CA ALA A 319 -12.42 -0.97 2.82
C ALA A 319 -13.47 -0.09 3.53
N VAL A 320 -13.14 0.44 4.71
CA VAL A 320 -13.98 1.44 5.42
C VAL A 320 -14.11 2.73 4.62
N GLU A 321 -13.06 3.18 3.92
CA GLU A 321 -13.10 4.42 3.14
C GLU A 321 -14.03 4.33 1.93
N ILE A 322 -13.91 3.27 1.13
CA ILE A 322 -14.82 3.05 0.01
C ILE A 322 -16.25 2.88 0.53
N GLN A 323 -16.43 2.10 1.61
CA GLN A 323 -17.75 1.94 2.24
C GLN A 323 -18.33 3.29 2.71
N PHE A 324 -17.52 4.18 3.29
CA PHE A 324 -17.95 5.51 3.75
C PHE A 324 -18.39 6.40 2.58
N ASN A 325 -17.60 6.45 1.51
CA ASN A 325 -17.89 7.27 0.33
C ASN A 325 -19.16 6.84 -0.41
N ILE A 326 -19.46 5.54 -0.47
CA ILE A 326 -20.71 5.03 -1.07
C ILE A 326 -21.91 5.02 -0.10
N ARG A 327 -21.69 5.17 1.22
CA ARG A 327 -22.72 4.95 2.25
C ARG A 327 -23.96 5.82 2.08
N GLN A 328 -23.78 7.07 1.65
CA GLN A 328 -24.91 8.00 1.49
C GLN A 328 -25.82 7.65 0.31
N TYR A 329 -25.32 6.86 -0.64
CA TYR A 329 -25.98 6.52 -1.91
C TYR A 329 -26.58 5.10 -1.85
N ALA A 330 -25.84 4.13 -1.30
CA ALA A 330 -26.28 2.73 -1.20
C ALA A 330 -27.48 2.49 -0.25
N PHE A 331 -27.85 3.46 0.60
CA PHE A 331 -28.91 3.30 1.61
C PHE A 331 -30.36 3.37 1.06
N LYS A 332 -30.56 3.64 -0.24
CA LYS A 332 -31.90 3.73 -0.86
C LYS A 332 -32.64 2.39 -1.01
N LYS A 333 -31.92 1.26 -1.17
CA LYS A 333 -32.51 -0.09 -1.27
C LYS A 333 -32.07 -0.96 -0.08
N ARG A 334 -33.04 -1.48 0.67
CA ARG A 334 -32.84 -2.44 1.78
C ARG A 334 -33.11 -3.89 1.40
N THR A 335 -33.65 -4.15 0.21
CA THR A 335 -33.89 -5.48 -0.33
C THR A 335 -32.60 -6.04 -0.92
N TYR A 336 -31.75 -6.61 -0.06
CA TYR A 336 -30.58 -7.37 -0.50
C TYR A 336 -31.02 -8.58 -1.33
N ASP A 337 -30.43 -8.78 -2.51
CA ASP A 337 -30.53 -10.08 -3.18
C ASP A 337 -29.77 -11.12 -2.35
N TYR A 338 -30.51 -12.03 -1.73
CA TYR A 338 -29.96 -13.12 -0.94
C TYR A 338 -28.99 -13.98 -1.74
N ASP A 339 -29.18 -14.14 -3.06
CA ASP A 339 -28.31 -15.01 -3.86
C ASP A 339 -27.00 -14.29 -4.25
N THR A 340 -26.98 -12.97 -4.43
CA THR A 340 -25.76 -12.14 -4.50
C THR A 340 -25.00 -12.16 -3.17
N VAL A 341 -25.72 -12.01 -2.04
CA VAL A 341 -25.12 -12.19 -0.70
C VAL A 341 -24.51 -13.59 -0.60
N ARG A 342 -25.22 -14.64 -1.02
CA ARG A 342 -24.80 -16.06 -0.96
C ARG A 342 -23.67 -16.43 -1.93
N LYS A 343 -23.54 -15.76 -3.07
CA LYS A 343 -22.49 -16.04 -4.09
C LYS A 343 -21.21 -15.23 -3.91
N VAL A 344 -21.30 -14.01 -3.39
CA VAL A 344 -20.12 -13.12 -3.27
C VAL A 344 -19.74 -12.89 -1.81
N VAL A 345 -20.71 -12.69 -0.93
CA VAL A 345 -20.44 -12.23 0.45
C VAL A 345 -20.31 -13.38 1.45
N PHE A 346 -21.13 -14.42 1.35
CA PHE A 346 -20.93 -15.66 2.12
C PHE A 346 -19.53 -16.25 1.84
N PRO A 347 -19.06 -16.42 0.59
CA PRO A 347 -17.71 -16.97 0.36
C PRO A 347 -16.54 -16.07 0.81
N LEU A 348 -16.80 -14.82 1.20
CA LEU A 348 -15.85 -13.91 1.86
C LEU A 348 -15.99 -13.88 3.40
N LEU A 349 -17.08 -14.46 3.96
CA LEU A 349 -17.47 -14.40 5.38
C LEU A 349 -17.59 -15.76 6.09
N SER A 350 -17.91 -16.82 5.36
CA SER A 350 -18.26 -18.14 5.87
C SER A 350 -17.20 -19.17 5.47
N GLU A 351 -16.34 -19.52 6.43
CA GLU A 351 -15.53 -20.73 6.32
C GLU A 351 -16.39 -22.01 6.51
N ASP A 352 -17.64 -21.85 6.96
CA ASP A 352 -18.62 -22.93 7.21
C ASP A 352 -18.88 -23.83 6.01
N VAL A 353 -18.92 -23.27 4.80
CA VAL A 353 -19.11 -24.03 3.55
C VAL A 353 -17.88 -24.90 3.23
N ALA A 354 -16.71 -24.58 3.80
CA ALA A 354 -15.43 -25.14 3.42
C ALA A 354 -14.84 -26.17 4.39
N ALA A 355 -15.41 -26.40 5.58
CA ALA A 355 -14.83 -27.26 6.62
C ALA A 355 -14.40 -28.66 6.13
N ASN A 356 -15.25 -29.32 5.33
CA ASN A 356 -14.94 -30.62 4.74
C ASN A 356 -13.89 -30.55 3.61
N GLN A 357 -13.79 -29.44 2.88
CA GLN A 357 -12.83 -29.28 1.77
C GLN A 357 -11.44 -28.84 2.27
N TYR A 358 -11.38 -27.98 3.28
CA TYR A 358 -10.12 -27.56 3.93
C TYR A 358 -9.32 -28.77 4.43
N LYS A 359 -9.99 -29.82 4.91
CA LYS A 359 -9.37 -31.10 5.29
C LYS A 359 -8.50 -31.74 4.18
N TYR A 360 -8.80 -31.48 2.91
CA TYR A 360 -8.07 -32.01 1.76
C TYR A 360 -7.11 -31.00 1.12
N TRP A 361 -7.36 -29.70 1.24
CA TRP A 361 -6.54 -28.67 0.58
C TRP A 361 -5.48 -28.05 1.49
N VAL A 362 -5.71 -28.00 2.81
CA VAL A 362 -4.78 -27.40 3.77
C VAL A 362 -3.55 -28.26 4.06
N PRO A 363 -3.62 -29.61 4.17
CA PRO A 363 -2.44 -30.40 4.54
C PRO A 363 -1.23 -30.24 3.60
N PRO A 364 -1.35 -30.34 2.25
CA PRO A 364 -0.20 -30.16 1.36
C PRO A 364 0.42 -28.76 1.41
N LEU A 365 -0.39 -27.74 1.73
CA LEU A 365 0.11 -26.39 1.99
C LEU A 365 0.83 -26.32 3.34
N LEU A 366 0.26 -26.89 4.40
CA LEU A 366 0.86 -26.95 5.73
C LEU A 366 2.20 -27.70 5.73
N ASP A 367 2.31 -28.80 4.98
CA ASP A 367 3.56 -29.55 4.79
C ASP A 367 4.63 -28.68 4.10
N SER A 368 4.26 -27.91 3.07
CA SER A 368 5.18 -26.96 2.43
C SER A 368 5.54 -25.76 3.32
N CYS A 369 4.64 -25.32 4.21
CA CYS A 369 4.93 -24.33 5.24
C CYS A 369 5.93 -24.87 6.28
N LEU A 370 5.81 -26.16 6.64
CA LEU A 370 6.74 -26.84 7.56
C LEU A 370 8.13 -26.95 6.95
N ASP A 371 8.22 -27.29 5.67
CA ASP A 371 9.48 -27.33 4.93
C ASP A 371 10.09 -25.93 4.77
N LEU A 372 9.29 -24.92 4.40
CA LEU A 372 9.74 -23.52 4.34
C LEU A 372 10.32 -23.04 5.68
N LEU A 373 9.68 -23.40 6.80
CA LEU A 373 10.21 -23.07 8.12
C LEU A 373 11.53 -23.81 8.41
N LYS A 374 11.58 -25.13 8.28
CA LYS A 374 12.78 -25.95 8.61
C LYS A 374 13.95 -25.76 7.66
N ASN A 375 13.67 -25.74 6.36
CA ASN A 375 14.67 -25.78 5.31
C ASN A 375 15.01 -24.42 4.70
N PHE A 376 14.28 -23.36 5.05
CA PHE A 376 14.65 -21.98 4.71
C PHE A 376 14.76 -21.07 5.94
N TYR A 377 13.72 -20.91 6.76
CA TYR A 377 13.70 -19.91 7.85
C TYR A 377 14.64 -20.24 9.03
N ASP A 378 14.54 -21.44 9.60
CA ASP A 378 15.33 -21.88 10.78
C ASP A 378 16.83 -22.05 10.44
N LYS A 379 17.21 -22.06 9.15
CA LYS A 379 18.60 -22.06 8.69
C LYS A 379 19.12 -20.62 8.49
N PRO A 380 20.39 -20.31 8.81
CA PRO A 380 20.93 -18.96 8.69
C PRO A 380 20.92 -18.43 7.25
N ALA A 381 20.83 -17.10 7.10
CA ALA A 381 20.89 -16.44 5.80
C ALA A 381 22.29 -16.62 5.13
N PRO A 382 22.39 -16.76 3.80
CA PRO A 382 23.66 -17.06 3.13
C PRO A 382 24.70 -15.92 3.24
N SER A 383 25.61 -16.03 4.20
CA SER A 383 26.71 -15.08 4.46
C SER A 383 28.06 -15.55 3.90
N GLY A 384 29.10 -14.73 4.04
CA GLY A 384 30.47 -15.06 3.59
C GLY A 384 30.78 -14.74 2.12
N PRO A 385 31.96 -15.10 1.61
CA PRO A 385 32.40 -14.78 0.25
C PRO A 385 31.53 -15.44 -0.82
N LYS A 386 31.52 -14.87 -2.04
CA LYS A 386 30.88 -15.51 -3.20
C LYS A 386 31.70 -16.74 -3.63
N ASN A 387 31.17 -17.93 -3.34
CA ASN A 387 31.79 -19.21 -3.72
C ASN A 387 30.73 -20.23 -4.16
N LYS A 388 31.17 -21.42 -4.61
CA LYS A 388 30.29 -22.49 -5.11
C LYS A 388 29.27 -22.96 -4.07
N VAL A 389 29.65 -23.05 -2.80
CA VAL A 389 28.76 -23.45 -1.69
C VAL A 389 27.66 -22.42 -1.47
N ARG A 390 28.00 -21.13 -1.45
CA ARG A 390 27.03 -20.02 -1.29
C ARG A 390 26.06 -19.93 -2.48
N LEU A 391 26.52 -20.23 -3.69
CA LEU A 391 25.66 -20.37 -4.88
C LEU A 391 24.70 -21.57 -4.77
N GLN A 392 25.18 -22.73 -4.34
CA GLN A 392 24.34 -23.92 -4.14
C GLN A 392 23.27 -23.69 -3.06
N GLU A 393 23.63 -23.05 -1.94
CA GLU A 393 22.66 -22.72 -0.88
C GLU A 393 21.65 -21.65 -1.35
N ALA A 394 22.05 -20.66 -2.15
CA ALA A 394 21.13 -19.69 -2.74
C ALA A 394 20.09 -20.35 -3.67
N ARG A 395 20.51 -21.31 -4.50
CA ARG A 395 19.61 -22.13 -5.34
C ARG A 395 18.65 -22.96 -4.47
N ARG A 396 19.17 -23.66 -3.47
CA ARG A 396 18.37 -24.50 -2.55
C ARG A 396 17.35 -23.68 -1.75
N GLN A 397 17.67 -22.45 -1.35
CA GLN A 397 16.69 -21.56 -0.69
C GLN A 397 15.58 -21.11 -1.66
N ARG A 398 15.88 -20.87 -2.94
CA ARG A 398 14.87 -20.57 -3.98
C ARG A 398 13.95 -21.76 -4.27
N GLU A 399 14.51 -22.98 -4.33
CA GLU A 399 13.76 -24.23 -4.55
C GLU A 399 12.71 -24.49 -3.46
N VAL A 400 13.07 -24.27 -2.19
CA VAL A 400 12.14 -24.37 -1.04
C VAL A 400 11.05 -23.29 -1.11
N ILE A 401 11.41 -22.06 -1.45
CA ILE A 401 10.46 -20.94 -1.62
C ILE A 401 9.48 -21.24 -2.76
N GLU A 402 9.96 -21.74 -3.91
CA GLU A 402 9.11 -22.09 -5.04
C GLU A 402 8.19 -23.28 -4.73
N THR A 403 8.66 -24.27 -3.97
CA THR A 403 7.84 -25.40 -3.50
C THR A 403 6.66 -24.90 -2.65
N PHE A 404 6.88 -23.94 -1.76
CA PHE A 404 5.82 -23.28 -1.02
C PHE A 404 4.85 -22.50 -1.94
N TRP A 405 5.36 -21.70 -2.88
CA TRP A 405 4.49 -20.94 -3.78
C TRP A 405 3.67 -21.83 -4.73
N LEU A 406 4.22 -22.97 -5.18
CA LEU A 406 3.48 -23.99 -5.92
C LEU A 406 2.32 -24.57 -5.10
N SER A 407 2.53 -24.88 -3.82
CA SER A 407 1.45 -25.29 -2.91
C SER A 407 0.43 -24.17 -2.67
N MET A 408 0.86 -22.92 -2.53
CA MET A 408 -0.04 -21.77 -2.36
C MET A 408 -0.90 -21.53 -3.61
N ARG A 409 -0.32 -21.59 -4.82
CA ARG A 409 -1.05 -21.55 -6.10
C ARG A 409 -2.10 -22.66 -6.17
N ASN A 410 -1.69 -23.91 -5.88
CA ASN A 410 -2.60 -25.06 -5.88
C ASN A 410 -3.75 -24.92 -4.88
N TYR A 411 -3.50 -24.38 -3.67
CA TYR A 411 -4.55 -24.08 -2.69
C TYR A 411 -5.48 -22.97 -3.19
N MET A 412 -4.94 -21.86 -3.67
CA MET A 412 -5.71 -20.68 -4.07
C MET A 412 -6.52 -20.90 -5.35
N GLN A 413 -6.02 -21.66 -6.32
CA GLN A 413 -6.80 -22.09 -7.49
C GLN A 413 -8.02 -22.93 -7.06
N LYS A 414 -7.83 -23.94 -6.20
CA LYS A 414 -8.92 -24.80 -5.71
C LYS A 414 -9.96 -24.00 -4.93
N GLN A 415 -9.51 -23.17 -3.97
CA GLN A 415 -10.40 -22.35 -3.17
C GLN A 415 -11.17 -21.34 -4.03
N SER A 416 -10.50 -20.66 -4.99
CA SER A 416 -11.14 -19.60 -5.78
C SER A 416 -12.14 -20.16 -6.80
N ARG A 417 -11.84 -21.30 -7.46
CA ARG A 417 -12.80 -21.99 -8.33
C ARG A 417 -13.99 -22.56 -7.54
N TYR A 418 -13.78 -23.05 -6.32
CA TYR A 418 -14.86 -23.52 -5.44
C TYR A 418 -15.78 -22.40 -4.96
N ILE A 419 -15.22 -21.22 -4.68
CA ILE A 419 -15.98 -20.00 -4.37
C ILE A 419 -16.79 -19.50 -5.59
N GLY A 420 -16.35 -19.82 -6.81
CA GLY A 420 -16.99 -19.37 -8.04
C GLY A 420 -16.45 -18.04 -8.58
N PHE A 421 -15.20 -17.68 -8.26
CA PHE A 421 -14.51 -16.58 -8.96
C PHE A 421 -14.36 -16.89 -10.45
N SER A 422 -14.37 -15.85 -11.29
CA SER A 422 -14.15 -15.98 -12.72
C SER A 422 -12.75 -16.52 -13.03
N GLU A 423 -12.61 -17.31 -14.11
CA GLU A 423 -11.29 -17.85 -14.49
C GLU A 423 -10.29 -16.74 -14.86
N LYS A 424 -10.77 -15.53 -15.23
CA LYS A 424 -9.96 -14.31 -15.35
C LYS A 424 -9.30 -13.93 -14.03
N VAL A 425 -10.05 -13.91 -12.93
CA VAL A 425 -9.52 -13.62 -11.58
C VAL A 425 -8.60 -14.75 -11.11
N VAL A 426 -8.97 -16.01 -11.36
CA VAL A 426 -8.11 -17.17 -11.03
C VAL A 426 -6.77 -17.09 -11.77
N SER A 427 -6.79 -16.79 -13.07
CA SER A 427 -5.60 -16.61 -13.90
C SER A 427 -4.74 -15.43 -13.44
N LYS A 428 -5.33 -14.28 -13.08
CA LYS A 428 -4.54 -13.13 -12.59
C LYS A 428 -3.93 -13.37 -11.20
N ILE A 429 -4.57 -14.18 -10.35
CA ILE A 429 -3.95 -14.67 -9.11
C ILE A 429 -2.74 -15.56 -9.45
N ASP A 430 -2.89 -16.51 -10.37
CA ASP A 430 -1.81 -17.45 -10.74
C ASP A 430 -0.60 -16.72 -11.36
N ASP A 431 -0.83 -15.74 -12.24
CA ASP A 431 0.17 -14.82 -12.79
C ASP A 431 0.95 -14.05 -11.70
N THR A 432 0.25 -13.61 -10.65
CA THR A 432 0.84 -12.84 -9.54
C THR A 432 1.61 -13.74 -8.56
N LEU A 433 1.26 -15.02 -8.49
CA LEU A 433 1.91 -16.02 -7.64
C LEU A 433 2.98 -16.84 -8.39
N SER A 434 3.29 -16.47 -9.64
CA SER A 434 4.29 -17.11 -10.51
C SER A 434 5.39 -16.13 -10.96
N MET A 435 5.64 -15.07 -10.19
CA MET A 435 6.65 -14.04 -10.51
C MET A 435 8.07 -14.60 -10.60
N SER A 436 8.34 -15.67 -9.85
CA SER A 436 9.57 -16.47 -9.89
C SER A 436 9.83 -17.15 -11.24
N SER A 437 8.78 -17.42 -12.03
CA SER A 437 8.87 -18.06 -13.36
C SER A 437 8.93 -17.06 -14.52
N LYS A 438 8.90 -15.74 -14.26
CA LYS A 438 8.84 -14.72 -15.32
C LYS A 438 10.24 -14.43 -15.91
N PRO A 439 10.37 -14.27 -17.25
CA PRO A 439 11.68 -14.16 -17.91
C PRO A 439 12.56 -13.03 -17.39
N GLU A 440 11.97 -11.91 -16.97
CA GLU A 440 12.67 -10.76 -16.42
C GLU A 440 13.42 -11.11 -15.13
N TYR A 441 12.81 -11.92 -14.27
CA TYR A 441 13.43 -12.38 -13.03
C TYR A 441 14.42 -13.52 -13.28
N CYS A 442 14.12 -14.46 -14.18
CA CYS A 442 15.09 -15.48 -14.61
C CYS A 442 16.40 -14.82 -15.06
N CYS A 443 16.32 -13.75 -15.87
CA CYS A 443 17.48 -12.98 -16.31
C CYS A 443 18.21 -12.25 -15.15
N VAL A 444 17.50 -11.80 -14.11
CA VAL A 444 18.12 -11.24 -12.88
C VAL A 444 18.88 -12.33 -12.12
N ILE A 445 18.33 -13.55 -12.02
CA ILE A 445 18.99 -14.68 -11.37
C ILE A 445 20.25 -15.09 -12.15
N GLU A 446 20.14 -15.27 -13.46
CA GLU A 446 21.28 -15.57 -14.34
C GLU A 446 22.43 -14.56 -14.18
N LYS A 447 22.11 -13.26 -14.11
CA LYS A 447 23.10 -12.19 -13.86
C LYS A 447 23.72 -12.28 -12.46
N GLU A 448 22.95 -12.63 -11.43
CA GLU A 448 23.49 -12.82 -10.08
C GLU A 448 24.44 -14.03 -10.03
N GLU A 449 24.04 -15.16 -10.62
CA GLU A 449 24.79 -16.41 -10.68
C GLU A 449 26.06 -16.29 -11.54
N ALA A 450 26.01 -15.61 -12.68
CA ALA A 450 27.19 -15.21 -13.44
C ALA A 450 28.14 -14.38 -12.54
N GLY A 451 27.59 -13.47 -11.73
CA GLY A 451 28.33 -12.73 -10.72
C GLY A 451 28.85 -13.55 -9.52
N PHE A 452 28.52 -14.84 -9.38
CA PHE A 452 29.24 -15.80 -8.53
C PHE A 452 30.35 -16.53 -9.32
N MET A 453 30.08 -16.89 -10.58
CA MET A 453 31.06 -17.56 -11.46
C MET A 453 32.27 -16.68 -11.77
N SER A 454 32.08 -15.40 -12.09
CA SER A 454 33.18 -14.45 -12.30
C SER A 454 34.01 -14.22 -11.03
N ALA A 455 33.38 -14.24 -9.85
CA ALA A 455 34.09 -14.12 -8.57
C ALA A 455 34.97 -15.36 -8.28
N LEU A 456 34.47 -16.56 -8.60
CA LEU A 456 35.27 -17.79 -8.55
C LEU A 456 36.46 -17.75 -9.51
N GLN A 457 36.27 -17.24 -10.73
CA GLN A 457 37.34 -17.10 -11.72
C GLN A 457 38.38 -16.05 -11.34
N ALA A 458 37.98 -14.95 -10.68
CA ALA A 458 38.89 -13.97 -10.11
C ALA A 458 39.78 -14.58 -9.03
N CYS A 459 39.20 -15.29 -8.05
CA CYS A 459 39.99 -15.97 -7.00
C CYS A 459 40.99 -17.00 -7.57
N LEU A 460 40.62 -17.71 -8.65
CA LEU A 460 41.53 -18.65 -9.32
C LEU A 460 42.67 -17.95 -10.08
N THR A 461 42.45 -16.74 -10.59
CA THR A 461 43.50 -15.98 -11.28
C THR A 461 44.47 -15.31 -10.28
N ASP A 462 43.98 -14.78 -9.17
CA ASP A 462 44.84 -14.30 -8.06
C ASP A 462 45.72 -15.44 -7.50
N HIS A 463 45.17 -16.63 -7.29
CA HIS A 463 45.94 -17.77 -6.76
C HIS A 463 47.05 -18.22 -7.72
N ASN A 464 46.83 -18.09 -9.04
CA ASN A 464 47.82 -18.38 -10.06
C ASN A 464 48.90 -17.30 -10.18
N LEU A 465 48.59 -16.02 -9.91
CA LEU A 465 49.61 -14.98 -9.78
C LEU A 465 50.47 -15.19 -8.52
N SER A 466 49.85 -15.57 -7.39
CA SER A 466 50.58 -15.83 -6.14
C SER A 466 51.62 -16.95 -6.30
N HIS A 467 51.28 -18.02 -7.03
CA HIS A 467 52.22 -19.11 -7.31
C HIS A 467 53.36 -18.77 -8.28
N TYR A 468 53.36 -17.58 -8.89
CA TYR A 468 54.42 -17.14 -9.82
C TYR A 468 55.48 -16.24 -9.16
N VAL A 469 55.41 -16.01 -7.84
CA VAL A 469 56.37 -15.16 -7.10
C VAL A 469 57.25 -15.95 -6.13
N GLU A 470 56.84 -17.15 -5.69
CA GLU A 470 57.64 -18.00 -4.79
C GLU A 470 58.76 -18.78 -5.52
N SER A 471 59.70 -18.05 -6.11
CA SER A 471 61.02 -18.54 -6.55
C SER A 471 62.03 -17.39 -6.64
N GLY A 472 62.30 -16.72 -5.51
CA GLY A 472 63.17 -15.55 -5.49
C GLY A 472 63.69 -15.11 -4.11
N VAL A 473 64.82 -15.68 -3.69
CA VAL A 473 65.79 -15.15 -2.70
C VAL A 473 65.39 -15.16 -1.22
N ASN A 474 66.31 -15.62 -0.37
CA ASN A 474 66.21 -15.63 1.09
C ASN A 474 66.75 -14.34 1.73
N ASN A 475 66.31 -14.06 2.97
CA ASN A 475 66.90 -13.14 3.97
C ASN A 475 66.91 -11.63 3.65
N LEU A 476 66.21 -10.85 4.48
CA LEU A 476 66.85 -9.83 5.34
C LEU A 476 65.91 -9.33 6.46
N LYS A 477 66.42 -8.47 7.34
CA LYS A 477 65.81 -8.09 8.63
C LYS A 477 65.11 -6.72 8.61
N SER A 478 63.98 -6.66 9.32
CA SER A 478 63.58 -5.61 10.30
C SER A 478 63.13 -4.19 9.87
N THR A 479 62.24 -3.65 10.71
CA THR A 479 62.10 -2.23 11.12
C THR A 479 61.23 -1.28 10.28
N LEU A 480 60.04 -1.01 10.86
CA LEU A 480 59.31 0.27 11.04
C LEU A 480 59.18 1.34 9.93
N ASP A 481 57.97 1.93 9.97
CA ASP A 481 57.63 3.35 9.89
C ASP A 481 57.38 4.14 8.57
N VAL A 482 56.08 4.43 8.39
CA VAL A 482 55.48 5.80 8.39
C VAL A 482 55.57 6.70 7.13
N GLN A 483 54.35 7.06 6.66
CA GLN A 483 53.93 8.25 5.90
C GLN A 483 54.48 8.55 4.49
N GLY A 484 53.54 8.96 3.61
CA GLY A 484 53.77 10.14 2.75
C GLY A 484 53.21 10.06 1.33
N GLY A 485 52.77 11.22 0.80
CA GLY A 485 52.70 11.43 -0.65
C GLY A 485 51.36 11.19 -1.36
N SER A 486 50.40 12.10 -1.20
CA SER A 486 49.40 12.34 -2.26
C SER A 486 50.06 13.08 -3.42
N ASN A 487 49.76 12.71 -4.68
CA ASN A 487 49.80 13.69 -5.77
C ASN A 487 48.88 13.33 -6.95
N LYS A 488 48.25 14.38 -7.49
CA LYS A 488 47.63 14.43 -8.85
C LYS A 488 48.70 15.09 -9.78
N THR A 489 48.57 15.27 -11.10
CA THR A 489 47.41 15.36 -12.00
C THR A 489 47.83 15.27 -13.48
N LYS A 490 46.88 14.93 -14.38
CA LYS A 490 46.70 15.45 -15.77
C LYS A 490 47.72 15.17 -16.90
N SER A 491 47.19 14.49 -17.93
CA SER A 491 46.95 15.01 -19.30
C SER A 491 48.10 15.24 -20.31
N ARG A 492 47.97 14.60 -21.48
CA ARG A 492 47.89 15.31 -22.78
C ARG A 492 47.13 14.49 -23.85
N ARG A 493 46.60 15.19 -24.86
CA ARG A 493 46.30 14.71 -26.22
C ARG A 493 47.45 15.22 -27.15
N ASP A 494 47.47 15.20 -28.49
CA ASP A 494 46.60 14.81 -29.63
C ASP A 494 47.56 14.14 -30.68
N ASP A 495 47.30 13.72 -31.93
CA ASP A 495 46.15 13.71 -32.87
C ASP A 495 46.44 12.69 -34.03
N SER A 496 45.61 12.65 -35.09
CA SER A 496 45.80 12.03 -36.44
C SER A 496 45.76 10.49 -36.55
N ALA A 497 44.90 9.78 -37.30
CA ALA A 497 44.07 9.99 -38.51
C ALA A 497 44.66 9.45 -39.84
N LEU A 498 43.87 8.63 -40.54
CA LEU A 498 43.93 8.40 -42.00
C LEU A 498 42.53 8.02 -42.52
N THR A 499 42.26 8.31 -43.79
CA THR A 499 40.89 8.25 -44.37
C THR A 499 40.92 7.59 -45.76
N LEU A 500 39.91 6.76 -46.06
CA LEU A 500 39.55 6.37 -47.43
C LEU A 500 38.02 6.47 -47.62
N ARG A 501 37.57 6.60 -48.88
CA ARG A 501 36.39 7.39 -49.24
C ARG A 501 35.54 6.77 -50.36
N ASN A 502 34.21 6.75 -50.13
CA ASN A 502 33.05 6.66 -51.06
C ASN A 502 33.03 5.64 -52.21
N GLN A 503 31.86 4.99 -52.41
CA GLN A 503 30.96 5.33 -53.54
C GLN A 503 29.55 4.72 -53.39
N ASP A 504 28.65 5.56 -52.87
CA ASP A 504 27.30 5.89 -53.36
C ASP A 504 26.40 4.80 -54.00
N LYS A 505 25.21 4.59 -53.38
CA LYS A 505 23.95 4.24 -54.08
C LYS A 505 22.73 4.68 -53.26
N GLU A 506 21.93 5.56 -53.85
CA GLU A 506 20.63 6.05 -53.36
C GLU A 506 19.48 5.50 -54.25
N PRO A 507 18.20 5.69 -53.88
CA PRO A 507 17.60 5.76 -52.55
C PRO A 507 16.34 4.86 -52.45
N ILE A 508 15.66 4.87 -51.29
CA ILE A 508 14.19 4.95 -51.16
C ILE A 508 13.89 5.33 -49.70
N ALA A 509 12.96 6.25 -49.48
CA ALA A 509 12.69 6.81 -48.16
C ALA A 509 11.63 5.99 -47.39
N VAL A 510 11.87 5.81 -46.09
CA VAL A 510 10.86 5.59 -45.06
C VAL A 510 11.20 6.56 -43.93
N GLU A 511 10.25 7.37 -43.49
CA GLU A 511 10.47 8.29 -42.38
C GLU A 511 10.62 7.48 -41.09
N GLN A 512 11.85 7.45 -40.57
CA GLN A 512 12.11 7.01 -39.19
C GLN A 512 12.06 8.24 -38.29
N GLU A 513 11.15 8.22 -37.32
CA GLU A 513 11.12 9.22 -36.25
C GLU A 513 12.48 9.25 -35.54
N GLN A 514 13.07 10.43 -35.41
CA GLN A 514 14.32 10.58 -34.67
C GLN A 514 14.06 10.28 -33.18
N PRO A 515 14.87 9.43 -32.52
CA PRO A 515 14.67 9.10 -31.12
C PRO A 515 14.84 10.36 -30.26
N GLN A 516 13.74 10.83 -29.67
CA GLN A 516 13.78 11.99 -28.77
C GLN A 516 14.69 11.69 -27.59
N ILE A 517 15.60 12.62 -27.30
CA ILE A 517 16.51 12.52 -26.15
C ILE A 517 15.66 12.55 -24.88
N PRO A 518 15.77 11.56 -23.97
CA PRO A 518 14.95 11.52 -22.77
C PRO A 518 15.13 12.80 -21.94
N GLN A 519 14.01 13.47 -21.67
CA GLN A 519 13.97 14.79 -21.06
C GLN A 519 14.49 14.72 -19.62
N LYS A 520 15.67 15.29 -19.39
CA LYS A 520 16.33 15.21 -18.07
C LYS A 520 15.64 16.08 -17.03
N ILE A 521 15.32 15.46 -15.90
CA ILE A 521 14.64 16.09 -14.77
C ILE A 521 15.70 16.74 -13.87
N VAL A 522 15.64 18.06 -13.77
CA VAL A 522 16.54 18.85 -12.92
C VAL A 522 16.03 18.83 -11.49
N VAL A 523 16.80 18.25 -10.56
CA VAL A 523 16.40 18.05 -9.16
C VAL A 523 17.48 18.53 -8.17
N PRO A 524 17.11 19.04 -6.99
CA PRO A 524 18.07 19.43 -5.96
C PRO A 524 18.78 18.20 -5.36
N LYS A 525 19.95 18.44 -4.76
CA LYS A 525 20.84 17.39 -4.22
C LYS A 525 20.15 16.38 -3.29
N ARG A 526 19.13 16.81 -2.54
CA ARG A 526 18.33 15.93 -1.66
C ARG A 526 17.59 14.86 -2.47
N ALA A 527 16.83 15.28 -3.50
CA ALA A 527 16.01 14.40 -4.33
C ALA A 527 16.87 13.49 -5.20
N LEU A 528 17.96 14.02 -5.78
CA LEU A 528 18.94 13.21 -6.52
C LEU A 528 19.49 12.06 -5.68
N SER A 529 19.72 12.29 -4.38
CA SER A 529 20.18 11.23 -3.47
C SER A 529 19.14 10.13 -3.22
N ILE A 530 17.84 10.45 -3.31
CA ILE A 530 16.74 9.47 -3.23
C ILE A 530 16.66 8.68 -4.54
N PHE A 531 16.67 9.35 -5.70
CA PHE A 531 16.63 8.66 -7.00
C PHE A 531 17.86 7.76 -7.24
N HIS A 532 19.04 8.11 -6.73
CA HIS A 532 20.21 7.20 -6.76
C HIS A 532 20.07 5.99 -5.82
N LEU A 533 19.31 6.08 -4.71
CA LEU A 533 19.00 4.92 -3.87
C LEU A 533 18.00 3.97 -4.56
N MET A 534 17.09 4.54 -5.35
CA MET A 534 16.08 3.83 -6.15
C MET A 534 16.69 3.13 -7.38
N PHE A 535 17.61 3.80 -8.09
CA PHE A 535 18.25 3.31 -9.30
C PHE A 535 19.77 3.12 -9.12
N PRO A 536 20.21 2.06 -8.40
CA PRO A 536 21.62 1.78 -8.16
C PRO A 536 22.36 1.34 -9.44
N THR A 537 23.62 1.74 -9.60
CA THR A 537 24.48 1.31 -10.71
C THR A 537 25.18 -0.03 -10.42
N SER A 538 25.25 -0.46 -9.16
CA SER A 538 25.75 -1.80 -8.81
C SER A 538 25.01 -2.40 -7.60
N PRO A 539 24.95 -3.75 -7.47
CA PRO A 539 24.29 -4.40 -6.35
C PRO A 539 24.86 -4.06 -4.96
N GLY A 540 26.12 -3.60 -4.90
CA GLY A 540 26.78 -3.17 -3.67
C GLY A 540 26.60 -1.69 -3.31
N GLU A 541 25.88 -0.91 -4.13
CA GLU A 541 25.68 0.51 -3.87
C GLU A 541 24.74 0.73 -2.66
N ARG A 542 25.17 1.62 -1.75
CA ARG A 542 24.60 1.82 -0.40
C ARG A 542 23.06 1.79 -0.38
N CYS A 543 22.50 0.86 0.39
CA CYS A 543 21.11 0.90 0.82
C CYS A 543 20.97 1.73 2.11
N ARG A 544 19.90 2.51 2.23
CA ARG A 544 19.37 2.99 3.52
C ARG A 544 17.85 3.02 3.46
N THR A 545 17.18 2.73 4.58
CA THR A 545 15.77 3.02 4.75
C THR A 545 15.57 4.53 4.62
N ILE A 546 14.56 4.97 3.87
CA ILE A 546 14.21 6.39 3.75
C ILE A 546 12.85 6.64 4.41
N HIS A 547 12.62 7.86 4.87
CA HIS A 547 11.28 8.27 5.29
C HIS A 547 10.38 8.52 4.08
N TRP A 548 9.09 8.25 4.25
CA TRP A 548 8.07 8.53 3.24
C TRP A 548 8.07 10.00 2.83
N ASP A 549 8.19 10.91 3.80
CA ASP A 549 8.27 12.36 3.55
C ASP A 549 9.54 12.75 2.74
N GLU A 550 10.65 11.99 2.82
CA GLU A 550 11.81 12.19 1.92
C GLU A 550 11.46 11.81 0.47
N PHE A 551 10.70 10.72 0.28
CA PHE A 551 10.22 10.29 -1.04
C PHE A 551 9.19 11.25 -1.63
N VAL A 552 8.20 11.69 -0.83
CA VAL A 552 7.21 12.69 -1.24
C VAL A 552 7.90 14.00 -1.65
N HIS A 553 8.88 14.47 -0.88
CA HIS A 553 9.67 15.64 -1.27
C HIS A 553 10.48 15.41 -2.56
N ALA A 554 11.04 14.21 -2.78
CA ALA A 554 11.75 13.90 -4.03
C ALA A 554 10.83 13.85 -5.26
N MET A 555 9.61 13.32 -5.12
CA MET A 555 8.58 13.34 -6.18
C MET A 555 8.10 14.77 -6.47
N ASN A 556 7.87 15.59 -5.44
CA ASN A 556 7.50 16.99 -5.63
C ASN A 556 8.63 17.80 -6.29
N ASP A 557 9.88 17.56 -5.86
CA ASP A 557 11.08 18.14 -6.50
C ASP A 557 11.26 17.68 -7.97
N ALA A 558 10.58 16.61 -8.40
CA ALA A 558 10.55 16.09 -9.77
C ALA A 558 9.29 16.52 -10.58
N GLY A 559 8.50 17.48 -10.08
CA GLY A 559 7.36 18.08 -10.81
C GLY A 559 5.99 17.47 -10.55
N PHE A 560 5.84 16.64 -9.49
CA PHE A 560 4.55 16.08 -9.09
C PHE A 560 3.91 16.86 -7.92
N VAL A 561 2.60 16.71 -7.74
CA VAL A 561 1.87 17.10 -6.53
C VAL A 561 1.35 15.86 -5.83
N ALA A 562 1.73 15.70 -4.56
CA ALA A 562 1.29 14.60 -3.70
C ALA A 562 -0.06 14.92 -3.01
N GLN A 563 -1.10 14.19 -3.39
CA GLN A 563 -2.45 14.26 -2.84
C GLN A 563 -2.73 13.02 -1.97
N SER A 564 -3.36 13.18 -0.80
CA SER A 564 -3.88 12.01 -0.09
C SER A 564 -5.12 11.50 -0.83
N LEU A 565 -5.07 10.25 -1.30
CA LEU A 565 -6.19 9.55 -1.93
C LEU A 565 -7.00 8.77 -0.88
N GLY A 566 -7.09 9.29 0.35
CA GLY A 566 -7.71 8.60 1.47
C GLY A 566 -6.77 7.62 2.19
N GLY A 567 -7.05 7.41 3.48
CA GLY A 567 -6.34 6.47 4.36
C GLY A 567 -4.82 6.53 4.22
N SER A 568 -4.26 5.49 3.60
CA SER A 568 -2.83 5.33 3.31
C SER A 568 -2.47 5.45 1.83
N ALA A 569 -3.42 5.75 0.94
CA ALA A 569 -3.16 5.94 -0.49
C ALA A 569 -2.69 7.38 -0.76
N VAL A 570 -1.67 7.53 -1.61
CA VAL A 570 -1.10 8.82 -1.99
C VAL A 570 -0.94 8.86 -3.50
N GLY A 571 -1.62 9.80 -4.14
CA GLY A 571 -1.51 10.07 -5.56
C GLY A 571 -0.44 11.11 -5.84
N PHE A 572 0.34 10.89 -6.89
CA PHE A 572 1.30 11.84 -7.43
C PHE A 572 0.84 12.18 -8.85
N GLU A 573 0.45 13.43 -9.06
CA GLU A 573 -0.03 13.97 -10.33
C GLU A 573 0.98 14.98 -10.89
N GLN A 574 1.34 14.87 -12.17
CA GLN A 574 2.34 15.76 -12.78
C GLN A 574 1.73 17.14 -13.11
N VAL A 575 2.40 18.21 -12.70
CA VAL A 575 1.88 19.58 -12.87
C VAL A 575 1.92 20.03 -14.33
N GLY A 576 0.79 20.53 -14.84
CA GLY A 576 0.77 21.42 -16.00
C GLY A 576 0.28 20.86 -17.34
N THR A 577 -0.35 19.68 -17.39
CA THR A 577 -0.99 19.19 -18.64
C THR A 577 -2.40 18.63 -18.40
N ALA A 578 -3.34 18.92 -19.31
CA ALA A 578 -4.77 18.63 -19.16
C ALA A 578 -5.19 17.18 -19.52
N ASP A 579 -4.34 16.20 -19.25
CA ASP A 579 -4.54 14.79 -19.62
C ASP A 579 -4.01 13.89 -18.48
N THR A 580 -4.94 13.31 -17.71
CA THR A 580 -4.72 12.83 -16.33
C THR A 580 -4.30 11.37 -16.21
N ASP A 581 -4.79 10.50 -17.10
CA ASP A 581 -4.60 9.05 -16.99
C ASP A 581 -3.22 8.60 -17.46
N SER A 582 -2.54 9.39 -18.30
CA SER A 582 -1.19 9.10 -18.78
C SER A 582 -0.09 9.42 -17.75
N LYS A 583 -0.33 10.39 -16.84
CA LYS A 583 0.74 11.07 -16.06
C LYS A 583 0.62 10.99 -14.53
N SER A 584 -0.32 10.20 -14.01
CA SER A 584 -0.51 10.02 -12.57
C SER A 584 0.00 8.66 -12.08
N ILE A 585 0.68 8.62 -10.93
CA ILE A 585 1.02 7.36 -10.24
C ILE A 585 0.60 7.44 -8.77
N SER A 586 0.08 6.33 -8.24
CA SER A 586 -0.39 6.27 -6.87
C SER A 586 0.26 5.13 -6.11
N PHE A 587 0.74 5.46 -4.91
CA PHE A 587 1.48 4.56 -4.03
C PHE A 587 0.79 4.48 -2.68
N HIS A 588 0.87 3.31 -2.07
CA HIS A 588 0.41 3.12 -0.71
C HIS A 588 1.55 3.55 0.22
N ARG A 589 1.34 4.66 0.94
CA ARG A 589 2.22 5.07 2.04
C ARG A 589 2.36 3.89 3.00
N PRO A 590 3.58 3.49 3.39
CA PRO A 590 3.77 2.51 4.45
C PRO A 590 3.13 3.04 5.74
N HIS A 591 2.27 2.21 6.33
CA HIS A 591 1.64 2.46 7.62
C HIS A 591 2.09 1.41 8.65
N PRO A 592 1.92 1.69 9.94
CA PRO A 592 1.77 3.03 10.49
C PRO A 592 3.07 3.85 10.36
N VAL A 593 4.21 3.21 10.03
CA VAL A 593 5.52 3.86 9.91
C VAL A 593 5.69 4.45 8.51
N PRO A 594 5.78 5.79 8.33
CA PRO A 594 6.20 6.41 7.07
C PRO A 594 7.70 6.17 6.79
N LYS A 595 8.08 4.92 6.52
CA LYS A 595 9.42 4.49 6.11
C LYS A 595 9.34 3.46 5.00
N ILE A 596 10.20 3.62 4.00
CA ILE A 596 10.33 2.71 2.87
C ILE A 596 11.61 1.89 3.07
N ASP A 597 11.47 0.58 3.13
CA ASP A 597 12.59 -0.36 3.18
C ASP A 597 13.45 -0.30 1.90
N PRO A 598 14.78 -0.49 1.93
CA PRO A 598 15.61 -0.40 0.73
C PRO A 598 15.26 -1.40 -0.38
N ILE A 599 14.69 -2.56 -0.02
CA ILE A 599 14.22 -3.55 -1.00
C ILE A 599 12.95 -3.02 -1.66
N MET A 600 11.93 -2.67 -0.86
CA MET A 600 10.68 -2.05 -1.33
C MET A 600 10.92 -0.80 -2.20
N LEU A 601 11.89 0.04 -1.82
CA LEU A 601 12.26 1.25 -2.55
C LEU A 601 12.75 0.96 -3.99
N ARG A 602 13.52 -0.12 -4.16
CA ARG A 602 14.13 -0.53 -5.44
C ARG A 602 13.20 -1.45 -6.25
N SER A 603 12.69 -2.51 -5.63
CA SER A 603 11.97 -3.59 -6.31
C SER A 603 10.48 -3.29 -6.55
N SER A 604 9.82 -2.51 -5.69
CA SER A 604 8.45 -2.03 -5.90
C SER A 604 8.43 -0.62 -6.50
N ILE A 605 8.90 0.39 -5.75
CA ILE A 605 8.66 1.80 -6.10
C ILE A 605 9.45 2.22 -7.34
N ALA A 606 10.76 1.97 -7.38
CA ALA A 606 11.58 2.30 -8.55
C ALA A 606 11.16 1.51 -9.80
N ARG A 607 10.81 0.22 -9.65
CA ARG A 607 10.24 -0.61 -10.73
C ARG A 607 8.95 -0.02 -11.31
N ARG A 608 8.01 0.44 -10.46
CA ARG A 608 6.75 1.03 -10.92
C ARG A 608 6.93 2.40 -11.58
N LEU A 609 7.90 3.20 -11.12
CA LEU A 609 8.29 4.45 -11.79
C LEU A 609 8.98 4.20 -13.14
N ALA A 610 9.87 3.21 -13.23
CA ALA A 610 10.50 2.80 -14.47
C ALA A 610 9.45 2.32 -15.49
N ASN A 611 8.52 1.47 -15.07
CA ASN A 611 7.47 0.93 -15.93
C ASN A 611 6.45 1.99 -16.38
N ARG A 612 6.14 3.01 -15.56
CA ARG A 612 5.14 4.05 -15.90
C ARG A 612 5.72 5.26 -16.64
N PHE A 613 6.98 5.63 -16.38
CA PHE A 613 7.57 6.88 -16.88
C PHE A 613 8.92 6.68 -17.59
N GLY A 614 9.39 5.45 -17.80
CA GLY A 614 10.71 5.16 -18.37
C GLY A 614 11.90 5.50 -17.46
N TRP A 615 11.63 5.88 -16.20
CA TRP A 615 12.63 6.43 -15.29
C TRP A 615 13.76 5.44 -14.97
N HIS A 616 14.99 5.90 -15.16
CA HIS A 616 16.23 5.30 -14.69
C HIS A 616 17.18 6.39 -14.19
N ARG A 617 18.29 5.99 -13.55
CA ARG A 617 19.23 6.89 -12.85
C ARG A 617 19.56 8.18 -13.61
N ASP A 618 19.93 8.05 -14.88
CA ASP A 618 20.47 9.13 -15.72
C ASP A 618 19.43 10.12 -16.25
N HIS A 619 18.14 9.88 -15.98
CA HIS A 619 17.09 10.87 -16.16
C HIS A 619 17.23 12.04 -15.17
N PHE A 620 17.83 11.82 -14.00
CA PHE A 620 17.93 12.84 -12.94
C PHE A 620 19.28 13.54 -12.94
N ILE A 621 19.27 14.87 -12.97
CA ILE A 621 20.48 15.70 -12.91
C ILE A 621 20.41 16.73 -11.80
N LEU A 622 21.58 17.06 -11.23
CA LEU A 622 21.70 18.03 -10.16
C LEU A 622 21.40 19.44 -10.66
N ALA A 623 20.49 20.15 -9.99
CA ALA A 623 20.28 21.58 -10.17
C ALA A 623 21.59 22.38 -9.97
N GLY A 624 21.91 23.27 -10.91
CA GLY A 624 23.10 24.13 -10.86
C GLY A 624 23.04 25.13 -9.70
N ASN A 625 24.18 25.32 -9.01
CA ASN A 625 24.33 26.31 -7.94
C ASN A 625 24.63 27.72 -8.52
N ASP A 626 23.74 28.24 -9.34
CA ASP A 626 23.96 29.53 -10.01
C ASP A 626 23.53 30.72 -9.13
N ASN A 627 24.54 31.53 -8.76
CA ASN A 627 24.43 32.94 -8.36
C ASN A 627 23.58 33.31 -7.12
N GLN A 628 24.08 32.97 -5.93
CA GLN A 628 24.08 33.92 -4.81
C GLN A 628 25.46 34.60 -4.67
N THR A 629 25.78 35.50 -5.59
CA THR A 629 26.88 36.47 -5.41
C THR A 629 26.49 37.87 -5.87
N GLY A 630 26.84 38.88 -5.07
CA GLY A 630 27.19 40.20 -5.63
C GLY A 630 26.10 41.26 -5.84
N ALA A 631 24.85 41.08 -5.39
CA ALA A 631 23.86 42.17 -5.38
C ALA A 631 24.19 43.25 -4.31
N LYS A 632 25.27 44.01 -4.51
CA LYS A 632 25.58 45.20 -3.70
C LYS A 632 24.52 46.27 -3.92
N LYS A 633 24.05 46.89 -2.84
CA LYS A 633 23.32 48.16 -2.92
C LYS A 633 24.24 49.25 -3.47
N ALA A 634 23.83 49.84 -4.58
CA ALA A 634 23.90 51.26 -4.86
C ALA A 634 22.42 51.72 -4.88
N THR A 635 21.96 52.80 -4.23
CA THR A 635 22.25 54.22 -4.51
C THR A 635 22.14 54.49 -6.01
N GLU A 636 21.15 55.25 -6.47
CA GLU A 636 20.41 56.32 -5.77
C GLU A 636 18.99 55.93 -5.29
#